data_AF-A0A8H3X9N9-F1
#
_entry.id   AF-A0A8H3X9N9-F1
#
_cell.length_a   1.000
_cell.length_b   1.000
_cell.length_c   1.000
_cell.angle_alpha   90.00
_cell.angle_beta   90.00
_cell.angle_gamma   90.00
#
_symmetry.space_group_name_H-M   'P 1'
#
loop_
_entity.id
_entity.type
_entity.pdbx_description
1 polymer ?
#
loop_
_entity_poly.entity_id
_entity_poly.type
_entity_poly.pdbx_seq_one_letter_code
_entity_poly.pdbx_strand_id
1 'polypeptide(L)'
;MSYNEKTDYYLKLAITCRMTSVVQSIESPSHHISTELNIDGNPNVSKITLAEQITHLEKDLILVVKSLGLDQPRAFVEYDSKMETNCVMLTLVPKFAINEIMSELIFVIDRSGSMQGGPIKKASETLQLLLRSLPEDCLFNVVSFGSHFDSLFTKSQPYSEESFSKALKHAQEMDANYGGTEIYDPLKWTFENSKNDMPTSVFLLTDGQVYNVDQIVELVKSSEEKKKDDLRLFSIGIGDSVSHHLVESVSRAGKGYAQFVTNNERMDKKILGMLKNAIKPPIKDYNITWTNQILEDTLLVETNPVDKPTVISFFSNNATPSPDAQTIFMDMKIQQAPFLIPPIYPGTRFIVYCILKKGVEPCKEIILSAISKDGPMKLSIPLDPVALQGSKIHTLAARKLIQDLEEGTSFIHKHPRNKGKNLSDSLICEQIVKLGVTYNLASKYTSFIAIDERGSELVSEAKILSSQRIVPVAAAKRRALFSASPTLQKRAMQPFSMTSVLNYSRSSSARKSRSRVEESAECCSLIESYDDSYDSLPASVSLAASVKSKPPKIETLYSFLNFQSFDGSFLPSDKFYSWFGKNNFKDFESIGIENEKILCLVLALAYLEIIMFDTFKEECEMCYVKAKKNLKKEVGDDQNVNEDLEKAKEWVKKWADE
;
A
#
# COMPACT_ATOMS: atom_id res chain seq x y z
N MET A 1 1.99 31.14 21.28
CA MET A 1 1.39 30.41 22.42
C MET A 1 2.40 29.40 22.90
N SER A 2 2.72 29.39 24.20
CA SER A 2 3.43 28.27 24.83
C SER A 2 2.42 27.16 25.08
N TYR A 3 2.59 25.99 24.45
CA TYR A 3 1.83 24.81 24.85
C TYR A 3 2.29 24.38 26.25
N ASN A 4 1.34 24.12 27.14
CA ASN A 4 1.64 23.63 28.48
C ASN A 4 1.87 22.12 28.42
N GLU A 5 3.03 21.63 28.86
CA GLU A 5 3.38 20.20 28.84
C GLU A 5 2.54 19.37 29.82
N LYS A 6 1.73 20.01 30.68
CA LYS A 6 0.71 19.36 31.50
C LYS A 6 -0.69 19.72 31.03
N THR A 7 -1.45 18.71 30.64
CA THR A 7 -2.85 18.79 30.23
C THR A 7 -3.69 17.84 31.08
N ASP A 8 -4.59 18.38 31.90
CA ASP A 8 -5.47 17.59 32.79
C ASP A 8 -6.67 16.95 32.04
N TYR A 9 -6.47 16.60 30.77
CA TYR A 9 -7.48 16.09 29.84
C TYR A 9 -6.99 14.79 29.19
N TYR A 10 -7.87 13.79 29.14
CA TYR A 10 -7.59 12.48 28.56
C TYR A 10 -8.51 12.20 27.37
N LEU A 11 -7.97 11.64 26.29
CA LEU A 11 -8.74 11.20 25.15
C LEU A 11 -9.52 9.93 25.51
N LYS A 12 -10.83 10.06 25.71
CA LYS A 12 -11.74 8.92 25.78
C LYS A 12 -12.31 8.62 24.39
N LEU A 13 -11.79 7.58 23.74
CA LEU A 13 -12.30 7.08 22.47
C LEU A 13 -13.02 5.74 22.67
N ALA A 14 -14.22 5.63 22.10
CA ALA A 14 -15.03 4.41 22.07
C ALA A 14 -15.56 4.21 20.65
N ILE A 15 -15.34 3.04 20.08
CA ILE A 15 -15.69 2.70 18.69
C ILE A 15 -16.59 1.48 18.72
N THR A 16 -17.75 1.55 18.06
CA THR A 16 -18.63 0.39 17.86
C THR A 16 -18.42 -0.15 16.45
N CYS A 17 -17.78 -1.30 16.35
CA CYS A 17 -17.62 -2.05 15.11
C CYS A 17 -18.88 -2.90 14.88
N ARG A 18 -19.51 -2.75 13.72
CA ARG A 18 -20.57 -3.64 13.23
C ARG A 18 -20.16 -4.18 11.85
N MET A 19 -20.08 -5.50 11.75
CA MET A 19 -19.78 -6.22 10.51
C MET A 19 -21.04 -6.91 9.96
N THR A 20 -20.95 -7.48 8.76
CA THR A 20 -22.00 -8.33 8.16
C THR A 20 -21.84 -9.81 8.51
N SER A 21 -20.76 -10.17 9.21
CA SER A 21 -20.44 -11.52 9.66
C SER A 21 -19.80 -11.47 11.06
N VAL A 22 -19.57 -12.65 11.65
CA VAL A 22 -18.96 -12.80 12.97
C VAL A 22 -17.57 -12.15 13.03
N VAL A 23 -17.37 -11.25 14.00
CA VAL A 23 -16.06 -10.67 14.31
C VAL A 23 -15.19 -11.73 14.98
N GLN A 24 -14.02 -12.00 14.42
CA GLN A 24 -13.08 -13.03 14.90
C GLN A 24 -12.04 -12.44 15.84
N SER A 25 -11.50 -11.27 15.51
CA SER A 25 -10.64 -10.48 16.40
C SER A 25 -10.64 -9.00 15.99
N ILE A 26 -10.26 -8.12 16.92
CA ILE A 26 -9.89 -6.74 16.63
C ILE A 26 -8.58 -6.44 17.34
N GLU A 27 -7.56 -6.11 16.56
CA GLU A 27 -6.19 -5.85 17.00
C GLU A 27 -5.79 -4.40 16.67
N SER A 28 -4.82 -3.84 17.38
CA SER A 28 -4.20 -2.56 17.00
C SER A 28 -2.68 -2.67 17.07
N PRO A 29 -1.96 -2.42 15.96
CA PRO A 29 -0.49 -2.39 15.95
C PRO A 29 0.08 -1.04 16.45
N SER A 30 -0.76 -0.04 16.72
CA SER A 30 -0.31 1.31 17.12
C SER A 30 -0.64 1.71 18.56
N HIS A 31 -1.72 1.20 19.17
CA HIS A 31 -2.12 1.55 20.56
C HIS A 31 -2.68 0.36 21.32
N HIS A 32 -2.58 0.36 22.65
CA HIS A 32 -3.22 -0.66 23.48
C HIS A 32 -4.73 -0.42 23.60
N ILE A 33 -5.52 -1.41 23.20
CA ILE A 33 -6.99 -1.37 23.16
C ILE A 33 -7.60 -2.46 24.05
N SER A 34 -8.79 -2.19 24.57
CA SER A 34 -9.68 -3.17 25.19
C SER A 34 -10.87 -3.40 24.26
N THR A 35 -11.16 -4.67 23.97
CA THR A 35 -12.17 -5.09 22.99
C THR A 35 -13.22 -5.98 23.64
N GLU A 36 -14.46 -5.51 23.67
CA GLU A 36 -15.64 -6.27 24.05
C GLU A 36 -16.27 -6.86 22.77
N LEU A 37 -16.15 -8.17 22.57
CA LEU A 37 -16.80 -8.89 21.47
C LEU A 37 -18.24 -9.29 21.84
N ASN A 38 -19.06 -9.57 20.83
CA ASN A 38 -20.42 -10.14 20.96
C ASN A 38 -21.40 -9.26 21.79
N ILE A 39 -21.36 -7.95 21.58
CA ILE A 39 -22.22 -6.98 22.31
C ILE A 39 -23.71 -7.33 22.14
N ASP A 40 -24.45 -7.29 23.25
CA ASP A 40 -25.87 -7.66 23.35
C ASP A 40 -26.19 -9.07 22.79
N GLY A 41 -25.20 -9.98 22.80
CA GLY A 41 -25.30 -11.32 22.23
C GLY A 41 -25.19 -11.37 20.70
N ASN A 42 -24.90 -10.24 20.04
CA ASN A 42 -24.77 -10.15 18.59
C ASN A 42 -23.30 -10.32 18.16
N PRO A 43 -22.91 -11.47 17.56
CA PRO A 43 -21.51 -11.76 17.22
C PRO A 43 -20.95 -10.93 16.06
N ASN A 44 -21.80 -10.14 15.39
CA ASN A 44 -21.39 -9.20 14.36
C ASN A 44 -21.08 -7.80 14.92
N VAL A 45 -21.27 -7.57 16.24
CA VAL A 45 -21.06 -6.28 16.91
C VAL A 45 -19.98 -6.39 17.99
N SER A 46 -19.09 -5.41 18.04
CA SER A 46 -18.00 -5.34 19.01
C SER A 46 -17.70 -3.89 19.39
N LYS A 47 -17.29 -3.67 20.63
CA LYS A 47 -16.97 -2.34 21.18
C LYS A 47 -15.50 -2.28 21.56
N ILE A 48 -14.81 -1.27 21.05
CA ILE A 48 -13.38 -1.03 21.27
C ILE A 48 -13.23 0.25 22.07
N THR A 49 -12.39 0.22 23.10
CA THR A 49 -11.95 1.41 23.85
C THR A 49 -10.44 1.44 23.96
N LEU A 50 -9.84 2.61 24.13
CA LEU A 50 -8.43 2.70 24.53
C LEU A 50 -8.25 2.07 25.92
N ALA A 51 -7.23 1.23 26.09
CA ALA A 51 -6.89 0.65 27.39
C ALA A 51 -6.09 1.63 28.27
N GLU A 52 -5.44 2.61 27.65
CA GLU A 52 -4.52 3.55 28.29
C GLU A 52 -5.10 4.98 28.30
N GLN A 53 -4.68 5.77 29.30
CA GLN A 53 -5.05 7.19 29.40
C GLN A 53 -4.14 8.06 28.52
N ILE A 54 -4.49 8.18 27.24
CA ILE A 54 -3.75 8.98 26.27
C ILE A 54 -4.08 10.47 26.43
N THR A 55 -3.06 11.32 26.64
CA THR A 55 -3.20 12.79 26.73
C THR A 55 -3.07 13.50 25.38
N HIS A 56 -2.43 12.88 24.39
CA HIS A 56 -2.16 13.45 23.07
C HIS A 56 -2.03 12.35 22.02
N LEU A 57 -2.49 12.60 20.79
CA LEU A 57 -2.31 11.68 19.65
C LEU A 57 -1.03 12.05 18.91
N GLU A 58 0.05 11.32 19.16
CA GLU A 58 1.33 11.48 18.43
C GLU A 58 1.35 10.72 17.09
N LYS A 59 0.46 9.75 16.92
CA LYS A 59 0.41 8.77 15.82
C LYS A 59 -1.02 8.27 15.60
N ASP A 60 -1.29 7.71 14.43
CA ASP A 60 -2.62 7.24 14.05
C ASP A 60 -3.08 6.00 14.83
N LEU A 61 -4.38 5.90 15.09
CA LEU A 61 -5.01 4.70 15.63
C LEU A 61 -5.38 3.74 14.49
N ILE A 62 -4.57 2.69 14.33
CA ILE A 62 -4.81 1.62 13.37
C ILE A 62 -5.63 0.52 14.06
N LEU A 63 -6.78 0.14 13.49
CA LEU A 63 -7.58 -1.00 13.94
C LEU A 63 -7.67 -2.07 12.82
N VAL A 64 -7.19 -3.26 13.12
CA VAL A 64 -7.24 -4.43 12.23
C VAL A 64 -8.39 -5.33 12.69
N VAL A 65 -9.53 -5.22 12.00
CA VAL A 65 -10.72 -6.05 12.25
C VAL A 65 -10.68 -7.29 11.36
N LYS A 66 -10.68 -8.47 11.98
CA LYS A 66 -10.84 -9.77 11.29
C LYS A 66 -12.27 -10.25 11.48
N SER A 67 -12.94 -10.64 10.39
CA SER A 67 -14.33 -11.10 10.40
C SER A 67 -14.50 -12.22 9.37
N LEU A 68 -15.37 -13.18 9.69
CA LEU A 68 -15.58 -14.36 8.87
C LEU A 68 -16.10 -13.98 7.47
N GLY A 69 -15.55 -14.60 6.42
CA GLY A 69 -16.06 -14.47 5.06
C GLY A 69 -15.89 -13.10 4.38
N LEU A 70 -15.08 -12.17 4.93
CA LEU A 70 -14.88 -10.83 4.35
C LEU A 70 -14.37 -10.82 2.89
N ASP A 71 -13.74 -11.90 2.45
CA ASP A 71 -13.21 -12.08 1.10
C ASP A 71 -14.26 -12.51 0.07
N GLN A 72 -15.39 -13.05 0.52
CA GLN A 72 -16.40 -13.60 -0.39
C GLN A 72 -17.07 -12.49 -1.20
N PRO A 73 -17.44 -12.75 -2.47
CA PRO A 73 -18.21 -11.81 -3.28
C PRO A 73 -19.57 -11.52 -2.63
N ARG A 74 -19.85 -10.23 -2.41
CA ARG A 74 -21.06 -9.74 -1.75
C ARG A 74 -21.54 -8.46 -2.43
N ALA A 75 -22.85 -8.32 -2.56
CA ALA A 75 -23.48 -7.08 -2.99
C ALA A 75 -24.51 -6.64 -1.93
N PHE A 76 -24.55 -5.35 -1.60
CA PHE A 76 -25.48 -4.76 -0.62
C PHE A 76 -26.29 -3.64 -1.27
N VAL A 77 -27.54 -3.43 -0.86
CA VAL A 77 -28.36 -2.29 -1.29
C VAL A 77 -28.74 -1.36 -0.14
N GLU A 78 -28.70 -0.06 -0.43
CA GLU A 78 -29.22 1.03 0.40
C GLU A 78 -30.29 1.78 -0.41
N TYR A 79 -31.40 2.17 0.23
CA TYR A 79 -32.43 3.02 -0.38
C TYR A 79 -32.48 4.38 0.34
N ASP A 80 -32.38 5.47 -0.41
CA ASP A 80 -32.56 6.83 0.14
C ASP A 80 -33.98 7.31 -0.16
N SER A 81 -34.81 7.40 0.89
CA SER A 81 -36.20 7.85 0.81
C SER A 81 -36.38 9.34 0.50
N LYS A 82 -35.31 10.16 0.49
CA LYS A 82 -35.37 11.59 0.13
C LYS A 82 -35.18 11.83 -1.36
N MET A 83 -34.39 10.99 -2.02
CA MET A 83 -34.13 11.05 -3.47
C MET A 83 -34.84 9.94 -4.25
N GLU A 84 -35.43 8.97 -3.54
CA GLU A 84 -36.06 7.77 -4.09
C GLU A 84 -35.09 6.92 -4.94
N THR A 85 -33.81 6.91 -4.55
CA THR A 85 -32.72 6.19 -5.24
C THR A 85 -32.33 4.91 -4.51
N ASN A 86 -31.95 3.89 -5.28
CA ASN A 86 -31.24 2.72 -4.76
C ASN A 86 -29.73 2.92 -5.00
N CYS A 87 -28.89 2.58 -4.05
CA CYS A 87 -27.45 2.45 -4.28
C CYS A 87 -26.97 1.05 -3.91
N VAL A 88 -26.28 0.41 -4.86
CA VAL A 88 -25.69 -0.92 -4.70
C VAL A 88 -24.19 -0.79 -4.47
N MET A 89 -23.67 -1.47 -3.45
CA MET A 89 -22.23 -1.68 -3.24
C MET A 89 -21.88 -3.12 -3.59
N LEU A 90 -21.07 -3.31 -4.62
CA LEU A 90 -20.41 -4.57 -4.92
C LEU A 90 -19.02 -4.62 -4.25
N THR A 91 -18.69 -5.71 -3.56
CA THR A 91 -17.32 -5.97 -3.09
C THR A 91 -16.94 -7.45 -3.15
N LEU A 92 -15.69 -7.74 -3.53
CA LEU A 92 -15.14 -9.10 -3.62
C LEU A 92 -13.61 -9.08 -3.49
N VAL A 93 -13.02 -10.20 -3.06
CA VAL A 93 -11.57 -10.43 -3.18
C VAL A 93 -11.36 -11.50 -4.26
N PRO A 94 -10.77 -11.16 -5.43
CA PRO A 94 -10.65 -12.07 -6.56
C PRO A 94 -9.68 -13.22 -6.25
N LYS A 95 -10.04 -14.44 -6.66
CA LYS A 95 -9.23 -15.64 -6.52
C LYS A 95 -9.25 -16.41 -7.84
N PHE A 96 -8.24 -16.15 -8.68
CA PHE A 96 -8.02 -16.82 -9.96
C PHE A 96 -6.52 -16.97 -10.22
N ALA A 97 -6.15 -18.00 -10.99
CA ALA A 97 -4.81 -18.19 -11.50
C ALA A 97 -4.74 -17.68 -12.95
N ILE A 98 -3.65 -17.00 -13.29
CA ILE A 98 -3.28 -16.66 -14.68
C ILE A 98 -1.78 -16.93 -14.78
N ASN A 99 -1.35 -17.43 -15.94
CA ASN A 99 0.06 -17.65 -16.24
C ASN A 99 0.85 -16.33 -16.23
N GLU A 100 2.08 -16.41 -15.74
CA GLU A 100 3.00 -15.27 -15.67
C GLU A 100 3.46 -14.85 -17.08
N ILE A 101 3.86 -13.59 -17.21
CA ILE A 101 4.35 -13.00 -18.47
C ILE A 101 5.73 -12.39 -18.27
N MET A 102 6.62 -12.61 -19.24
CA MET A 102 7.91 -11.91 -19.32
C MET A 102 7.64 -10.39 -19.31
N SER A 103 8.14 -9.73 -18.27
CA SER A 103 7.85 -8.33 -17.95
C SER A 103 9.15 -7.58 -17.64
N GLU A 104 9.14 -6.27 -17.83
CA GLU A 104 10.18 -5.36 -17.33
C GLU A 104 9.78 -4.84 -15.95
N LEU A 105 10.67 -4.93 -14.96
CA LEU A 105 10.39 -4.63 -13.55
C LEU A 105 11.33 -3.52 -13.04
N ILE A 106 10.81 -2.30 -12.85
CA ILE A 106 11.64 -1.14 -12.49
C ILE A 106 11.31 -0.67 -11.07
N PHE A 107 12.30 -0.68 -10.18
CA PHE A 107 12.16 -0.22 -8.80
C PHE A 107 12.64 1.22 -8.68
N VAL A 108 11.74 2.16 -8.38
CA VAL A 108 12.00 3.59 -8.21
C VAL A 108 11.93 3.91 -6.72
N ILE A 109 13.05 4.30 -6.12
CA ILE A 109 13.24 4.24 -4.66
C ILE A 109 13.73 5.56 -4.09
N ASP A 110 12.99 6.05 -3.11
CA ASP A 110 13.26 7.25 -2.36
C ASP A 110 14.47 7.08 -1.43
N ARG A 111 15.44 7.98 -1.56
CA ARG A 111 16.62 8.13 -0.69
C ARG A 111 16.72 9.54 -0.11
N SER A 112 15.63 10.30 -0.12
CA SER A 112 15.55 11.62 0.48
C SER A 112 15.79 11.59 1.99
N GLY A 113 16.14 12.75 2.56
CA GLY A 113 16.50 12.88 3.97
C GLY A 113 15.35 12.68 4.96
N SER A 114 14.10 12.53 4.49
CA SER A 114 12.97 12.12 5.33
C SER A 114 12.93 10.60 5.57
N MET A 115 13.49 9.80 4.65
CA MET A 115 13.62 8.35 4.79
C MET A 115 14.63 7.92 5.88
N GLN A 116 15.34 8.87 6.52
CA GLN A 116 16.46 8.59 7.43
C GLN A 116 16.06 7.70 8.63
N GLY A 117 16.88 6.67 8.90
CA GLY A 117 16.71 5.79 10.05
C GLY A 117 15.87 4.54 9.75
N GLY A 118 14.62 4.52 10.20
CA GLY A 118 13.71 3.37 10.03
C GLY A 118 13.25 3.15 8.58
N PRO A 119 12.71 4.17 7.88
CA PRO A 119 12.14 3.99 6.54
C PRO A 119 13.15 3.46 5.51
N ILE A 120 14.37 4.00 5.46
CA ILE A 120 15.38 3.56 4.48
C ILE A 120 15.82 2.10 4.68
N LYS A 121 15.87 1.63 5.94
CA LYS A 121 16.13 0.21 6.24
C LYS A 121 15.00 -0.67 5.72
N LYS A 122 13.74 -0.29 5.97
CA LYS A 122 12.56 -1.00 5.44
C LYS A 122 12.49 -0.97 3.92
N ALA A 123 12.93 0.12 3.27
CA ALA A 123 13.06 0.20 1.81
C ALA A 123 14.17 -0.72 1.28
N SER A 124 15.31 -0.83 1.99
CA SER A 124 16.37 -1.81 1.68
C SER A 124 15.86 -3.24 1.81
N GLU A 125 15.24 -3.59 2.94
CA GLU A 125 14.63 -4.91 3.20
C GLU A 125 13.58 -5.25 2.12
N THR A 126 12.71 -4.31 1.79
CA THR A 126 11.72 -4.42 0.70
C THR A 126 12.37 -4.71 -0.65
N LEU A 127 13.39 -3.94 -1.04
CA LEU A 127 14.11 -4.17 -2.31
C LEU A 127 14.85 -5.51 -2.30
N GLN A 128 15.54 -5.85 -1.21
CA GLN A 128 16.26 -7.11 -1.06
C GLN A 128 15.35 -8.34 -1.15
N LEU A 129 14.11 -8.23 -0.67
CA LEU A 129 13.07 -9.24 -0.81
C LEU A 129 12.56 -9.34 -2.26
N LEU A 130 12.24 -8.20 -2.88
CA LEU A 130 11.79 -8.12 -4.27
C LEU A 130 12.83 -8.70 -5.24
N LEU A 131 14.12 -8.33 -5.09
CA LEU A 131 15.22 -8.79 -5.95
C LEU A 131 15.47 -10.31 -5.90
N ARG A 132 15.31 -10.96 -4.74
CA ARG A 132 15.40 -12.43 -4.62
C ARG A 132 14.18 -13.10 -5.27
N SER A 133 13.03 -12.47 -5.14
CA SER A 133 11.72 -12.98 -5.58
C SER A 133 11.44 -12.74 -7.08
N LEU A 134 12.35 -12.11 -7.84
CA LEU A 134 12.17 -11.92 -9.27
C LEU A 134 12.16 -13.28 -10.00
N PRO A 135 11.28 -13.46 -11.02
CA PRO A 135 11.36 -14.62 -11.90
C PRO A 135 12.64 -14.56 -12.75
N GLU A 136 13.14 -15.72 -13.16
CA GLU A 136 14.35 -15.82 -14.00
C GLU A 136 14.18 -15.06 -15.32
N ASP A 137 12.99 -15.16 -15.92
CA ASP A 137 12.70 -14.73 -17.29
C ASP A 137 12.17 -13.27 -17.32
N CYS A 138 12.91 -12.33 -16.74
CA CYS A 138 12.55 -10.89 -16.72
C CYS A 138 13.72 -9.95 -17.06
N LEU A 139 13.37 -8.70 -17.40
CA LEU A 139 14.31 -7.57 -17.36
C LEU A 139 14.02 -6.72 -16.12
N PHE A 140 15.03 -6.13 -15.50
CA PHE A 140 14.82 -5.25 -14.35
C PHE A 140 15.81 -4.07 -14.29
N ASN A 141 15.43 -3.05 -13.51
CA ASN A 141 16.31 -1.93 -13.19
C ASN A 141 15.99 -1.36 -11.80
N VAL A 142 16.95 -0.64 -11.20
CA VAL A 142 16.77 0.11 -9.95
C VAL A 142 17.14 1.57 -10.21
N VAL A 143 16.24 2.47 -9.85
CA VAL A 143 16.39 3.92 -9.94
C VAL A 143 16.28 4.48 -8.52
N SER A 144 17.31 5.19 -8.06
CA SER A 144 17.32 5.85 -6.75
C SER A 144 17.14 7.35 -6.93
N PHE A 145 16.33 8.00 -6.09
CA PHE A 145 16.04 9.43 -6.22
C PHE A 145 16.03 10.21 -4.90
N GLY A 146 16.17 11.53 -5.03
CA GLY A 146 15.97 12.55 -4.00
C GLY A 146 16.02 13.93 -4.66
N SER A 147 17.01 14.78 -4.35
CA SER A 147 17.28 16.02 -5.10
C SER A 147 17.95 15.79 -6.47
N HIS A 148 18.45 14.58 -6.72
CA HIS A 148 18.87 14.07 -8.03
C HIS A 148 18.39 12.63 -8.16
N PHE A 149 18.57 12.01 -9.33
CA PHE A 149 18.32 10.57 -9.49
C PHE A 149 19.45 9.87 -10.23
N ASP A 150 19.64 8.60 -9.89
CA ASP A 150 20.63 7.70 -10.49
C ASP A 150 19.97 6.39 -10.90
N SER A 151 20.44 5.78 -11.98
CA SER A 151 20.02 4.44 -12.40
C SER A 151 21.16 3.43 -12.26
N LEU A 152 20.86 2.26 -11.68
CA LEU A 152 21.82 1.18 -11.48
C LEU A 152 22.34 0.61 -12.81
N PHE A 153 21.48 0.63 -13.84
CA PHE A 153 21.81 0.30 -15.22
C PHE A 153 21.24 1.36 -16.16
N THR A 154 22.02 1.76 -17.17
CA THR A 154 21.59 2.74 -18.20
C THR A 154 20.35 2.28 -18.97
N LYS A 155 20.15 0.96 -19.09
CA LYS A 155 18.90 0.30 -19.54
C LYS A 155 18.70 -0.97 -18.73
N SER A 156 17.44 -1.36 -18.54
CA SER A 156 17.04 -2.57 -17.82
C SER A 156 17.79 -3.81 -18.33
N GLN A 157 18.35 -4.59 -17.40
CA GLN A 157 19.18 -5.76 -17.70
C GLN A 157 18.39 -7.06 -17.49
N PRO A 158 18.76 -8.16 -18.20
CA PRO A 158 18.30 -9.49 -17.84
C PRO A 158 18.66 -9.83 -16.40
N TYR A 159 17.79 -10.58 -15.74
CA TYR A 159 18.04 -11.09 -14.40
C TYR A 159 19.06 -12.24 -14.45
N SER A 160 20.29 -11.95 -13.99
CA SER A 160 21.45 -12.85 -14.02
C SER A 160 22.26 -12.71 -12.73
N GLU A 161 23.22 -13.60 -12.49
CA GLU A 161 24.07 -13.57 -11.30
C GLU A 161 24.78 -12.22 -11.10
N GLU A 162 25.34 -11.66 -12.17
CA GLU A 162 26.04 -10.36 -12.15
C GLU A 162 25.09 -9.20 -11.85
N SER A 163 23.96 -9.13 -12.56
CA SER A 163 23.00 -8.02 -12.41
C SER A 163 22.29 -8.10 -11.05
N PHE A 164 21.90 -9.29 -10.60
CA PHE A 164 21.38 -9.54 -9.26
C PHE A 164 22.37 -9.17 -8.17
N SER A 165 23.63 -9.64 -8.24
CA SER A 165 24.64 -9.36 -7.22
C SER A 165 24.94 -7.86 -7.10
N LYS A 166 25.03 -7.15 -8.24
CA LYS A 166 25.18 -5.69 -8.26
C LYS A 166 23.98 -4.98 -7.62
N ALA A 167 22.76 -5.42 -7.92
CA ALA A 167 21.53 -4.84 -7.37
C ALA A 167 21.33 -5.14 -5.88
N LEU A 168 21.66 -6.36 -5.43
CA LEU A 168 21.61 -6.77 -4.03
C LEU A 168 22.61 -5.94 -3.20
N LYS A 169 23.82 -5.75 -3.71
CA LYS A 169 24.82 -4.87 -3.09
C LYS A 169 24.33 -3.41 -3.01
N HIS A 170 23.78 -2.85 -4.09
CA HIS A 170 23.19 -1.50 -4.10
C HIS A 170 22.06 -1.35 -3.07
N ALA A 171 21.23 -2.39 -2.89
CA ALA A 171 20.19 -2.42 -1.87
C ALA A 171 20.75 -2.41 -0.44
N GLN A 172 21.84 -3.15 -0.20
CA GLN A 172 22.50 -3.27 1.11
C GLN A 172 23.30 -2.03 1.50
N GLU A 173 23.89 -1.32 0.53
CA GLU A 173 24.64 -0.07 0.71
C GLU A 173 23.74 1.19 0.60
N MET A 174 22.42 1.03 0.68
CA MET A 174 21.46 2.12 0.53
C MET A 174 21.24 2.91 1.83
N ASP A 175 21.43 4.23 1.76
CA ASP A 175 21.18 5.18 2.85
C ASP A 175 20.42 6.43 2.34
N ALA A 176 19.83 7.21 3.26
CA ALA A 176 18.96 8.36 3.03
C ALA A 176 19.75 9.66 2.74
N ASN A 177 20.67 9.58 1.77
CA ASN A 177 21.68 10.61 1.51
C ASN A 177 21.43 11.48 0.25
N TYR A 178 20.27 11.37 -0.41
CA TYR A 178 19.99 12.06 -1.69
C TYR A 178 19.35 13.46 -1.53
N GLY A 179 19.11 13.95 -0.30
CA GLY A 179 18.66 15.33 -0.05
C GLY A 179 17.14 15.50 0.00
N GLY A 180 16.57 16.29 -0.92
CA GLY A 180 15.12 16.51 -1.08
C GLY A 180 14.43 15.36 -1.83
N THR A 181 13.23 15.60 -2.38
CA THR A 181 12.31 14.53 -2.83
C THR A 181 11.65 14.86 -4.18
N GLU A 182 12.39 14.78 -5.29
CA GLU A 182 11.91 15.11 -6.64
C GLU A 182 11.49 13.85 -7.41
N ILE A 183 10.19 13.51 -7.37
CA ILE A 183 9.63 12.29 -8.00
C ILE A 183 9.37 12.42 -9.51
N TYR A 184 9.17 13.64 -10.02
CA TYR A 184 8.69 13.86 -11.39
C TYR A 184 9.69 13.39 -12.47
N ASP A 185 10.93 13.86 -12.42
CA ASP A 185 11.96 13.51 -13.41
C ASP A 185 12.40 12.04 -13.40
N PRO A 186 12.64 11.35 -12.26
CA PRO A 186 12.95 9.92 -12.29
C PRO A 186 11.81 9.05 -12.82
N LEU A 187 10.53 9.40 -12.56
CA LEU A 187 9.41 8.70 -13.19
C LEU A 187 9.33 8.98 -14.69
N LYS A 188 9.52 10.23 -15.11
CA LYS A 188 9.55 10.59 -16.54
C LYS A 188 10.65 9.82 -17.28
N TRP A 189 11.88 9.83 -16.75
CA TRP A 189 13.01 9.07 -17.30
C TRP A 189 12.72 7.57 -17.33
N THR A 190 12.10 7.03 -16.28
CA THR A 190 11.68 5.62 -16.22
C THR A 190 10.73 5.29 -17.35
N PHE A 191 9.70 6.10 -17.59
CA PHE A 191 8.74 5.86 -18.68
C PHE A 191 9.38 6.03 -20.06
N GLU A 192 10.24 7.04 -20.26
CA GLU A 192 10.91 7.31 -21.54
C GLU A 192 11.99 6.27 -21.91
N ASN A 193 12.65 5.66 -20.93
CA ASN A 193 13.69 4.65 -21.14
C ASN A 193 13.18 3.19 -21.04
N SER A 194 11.98 2.98 -20.51
CA SER A 194 11.33 1.66 -20.42
C SER A 194 11.04 1.03 -21.79
N LYS A 195 10.93 -0.30 -21.81
CA LYS A 195 10.76 -1.13 -23.00
C LYS A 195 9.42 -0.92 -23.72
N ASN A 196 9.39 -1.03 -25.05
CA ASN A 196 8.15 -0.89 -25.86
C ASN A 196 7.71 -2.23 -26.50
N ASP A 197 8.52 -3.26 -26.30
CA ASP A 197 8.44 -4.63 -26.82
C ASP A 197 7.88 -5.63 -25.78
N MET A 198 7.65 -5.18 -24.54
CA MET A 198 7.14 -6.00 -23.43
C MET A 198 6.43 -5.11 -22.38
N PRO A 199 5.53 -5.66 -21.54
CA PRO A 199 4.90 -4.90 -20.47
C PRO A 199 5.89 -4.47 -19.37
N THR A 200 5.81 -3.21 -18.95
CA THR A 200 6.60 -2.63 -17.85
C THR A 200 5.74 -2.52 -16.59
N SER A 201 6.24 -3.01 -15.45
CA SER A 201 5.71 -2.71 -14.12
C SER A 201 6.73 -1.91 -13.31
N VAL A 202 6.33 -0.72 -12.87
CA VAL A 202 7.12 0.18 -12.03
C VAL A 202 6.67 0.04 -10.58
N PHE A 203 7.61 -0.01 -9.64
CA PHE A 203 7.37 -0.04 -8.21
C PHE A 203 7.96 1.22 -7.57
N LEU A 204 7.12 2.14 -7.09
CA LEU A 204 7.55 3.36 -6.40
C LEU A 204 7.57 3.14 -4.88
N LEU A 205 8.76 3.19 -4.27
CA LEU A 205 8.95 3.11 -2.81
C LEU A 205 9.24 4.53 -2.28
N THR A 206 8.40 5.08 -1.40
CA THR A 206 8.53 6.46 -0.88
C THR A 206 7.77 6.68 0.43
N ASP A 207 8.17 7.68 1.24
CA ASP A 207 7.36 8.26 2.33
C ASP A 207 6.48 9.43 1.86
N GLY A 208 6.62 9.86 0.61
CA GLY A 208 5.66 10.70 -0.11
C GLY A 208 5.61 12.17 0.28
N GLN A 209 6.70 12.76 0.78
CA GLN A 209 6.80 14.19 1.11
C GLN A 209 6.91 15.09 -0.14
N VAL A 210 5.88 15.09 -0.99
CA VAL A 210 5.90 15.73 -2.32
C VAL A 210 4.67 16.61 -2.56
N TYR A 211 4.90 17.80 -3.14
CA TYR A 211 3.89 18.84 -3.32
C TYR A 211 3.17 18.82 -4.69
N ASN A 212 3.81 18.32 -5.75
CA ASN A 212 3.31 18.40 -7.13
C ASN A 212 2.54 17.13 -7.59
N VAL A 213 1.69 16.59 -6.71
CA VAL A 213 0.94 15.33 -6.94
C VAL A 213 0.19 15.34 -8.28
N ASP A 214 -0.59 16.38 -8.58
CA ASP A 214 -1.39 16.50 -9.82
C ASP A 214 -0.52 16.38 -11.10
N GLN A 215 0.69 16.95 -11.10
CA GLN A 215 1.62 16.87 -12.24
C GLN A 215 2.18 15.46 -12.43
N ILE A 216 2.48 14.76 -11.32
CA ILE A 216 2.97 13.38 -11.36
C ILE A 216 1.84 12.44 -11.82
N VAL A 217 0.61 12.64 -11.33
CA VAL A 217 -0.57 11.87 -11.75
C VAL A 217 -0.81 11.98 -13.26
N GLU A 218 -0.76 13.18 -13.84
CA GLU A 218 -0.95 13.37 -15.29
C GLU A 218 0.26 12.88 -16.11
N LEU A 219 1.49 12.95 -15.59
CA LEU A 219 2.66 12.31 -16.19
C LEU A 219 2.49 10.78 -16.28
N VAL A 220 2.04 10.13 -15.20
CA VAL A 220 1.82 8.67 -15.16
C VAL A 220 0.71 8.29 -16.14
N LYS A 221 -0.45 8.96 -16.04
CA LYS A 221 -1.64 8.75 -16.89
C LYS A 221 -1.34 8.93 -18.38
N SER A 222 -0.68 10.03 -18.75
CA SER A 222 -0.30 10.28 -20.14
C SER A 222 0.86 9.39 -20.65
N SER A 223 1.57 8.67 -19.78
CA SER A 223 2.55 7.65 -20.17
C SER A 223 1.90 6.27 -20.31
N GLU A 224 0.90 5.99 -19.48
CA GLU A 224 0.07 4.79 -19.56
C GLU A 224 -0.80 4.79 -20.82
N GLU A 225 -1.53 5.88 -21.10
CA GLU A 225 -2.37 5.98 -22.32
C GLU A 225 -1.54 5.86 -23.62
N LYS A 226 -0.25 6.24 -23.61
CA LYS A 226 0.69 5.99 -24.73
C LYS A 226 1.07 4.52 -24.87
N LYS A 227 1.21 3.80 -23.75
CA LYS A 227 1.59 2.38 -23.67
C LYS A 227 0.41 1.40 -23.67
N LYS A 228 -0.85 1.86 -23.76
CA LYS A 228 -2.03 1.02 -24.02
C LYS A 228 -2.19 -0.16 -23.03
N ASP A 229 -2.21 0.15 -21.73
CA ASP A 229 -2.22 -0.82 -20.61
C ASP A 229 -0.94 -1.64 -20.38
N ASP A 230 0.08 -1.57 -21.25
CA ASP A 230 1.37 -2.27 -21.06
C ASP A 230 2.32 -1.54 -20.08
N LEU A 231 1.93 -0.39 -19.54
CA LEU A 231 2.58 0.25 -18.39
C LEU A 231 1.71 0.09 -17.15
N ARG A 232 2.29 -0.39 -16.06
CA ARG A 232 1.68 -0.37 -14.72
C ARG A 232 2.59 0.29 -13.69
N LEU A 233 2.00 1.00 -12.73
CA LEU A 233 2.70 1.55 -11.57
C LEU A 233 2.05 1.07 -10.27
N PHE A 234 2.81 0.37 -9.46
CA PHE A 234 2.49 0.00 -8.09
C PHE A 234 3.29 0.89 -7.13
N SER A 235 2.75 1.17 -5.95
CA SER A 235 3.38 2.04 -4.97
C SER A 235 3.42 1.39 -3.59
N ILE A 236 4.55 1.56 -2.89
CA ILE A 236 4.79 1.03 -1.56
C ILE A 236 5.08 2.23 -0.66
N GLY A 237 4.08 2.60 0.13
CA GLY A 237 4.22 3.65 1.13
C GLY A 237 5.02 3.13 2.32
N ILE A 238 6.17 3.75 2.60
CA ILE A 238 7.10 3.32 3.66
C ILE A 238 6.95 4.23 4.89
N GLY A 239 6.80 3.63 6.07
CA GLY A 239 6.72 4.33 7.35
C GLY A 239 5.32 4.80 7.72
N ASP A 240 5.21 5.44 8.89
CA ASP A 240 3.92 5.73 9.54
C ASP A 240 3.33 7.11 9.18
N SER A 241 4.05 7.91 8.39
CA SER A 241 3.69 9.30 8.04
C SER A 241 3.47 9.50 6.53
N VAL A 242 3.22 8.42 5.78
CA VAL A 242 3.24 8.46 4.31
C VAL A 242 2.01 9.14 3.71
N SER A 243 2.25 9.94 2.66
CA SER A 243 1.18 10.58 1.87
C SER A 243 0.35 9.57 1.08
N HIS A 244 -0.67 9.01 1.74
CA HIS A 244 -1.71 8.16 1.13
C HIS A 244 -2.23 8.74 -0.20
N HIS A 245 -2.52 10.04 -0.22
CA HIS A 245 -3.04 10.73 -1.41
C HIS A 245 -2.09 10.63 -2.61
N LEU A 246 -0.77 10.80 -2.42
CA LEU A 246 0.22 10.63 -3.48
C LEU A 246 0.24 9.17 -3.94
N VAL A 247 0.53 8.23 -3.02
CA VAL A 247 0.86 6.84 -3.40
C VAL A 247 -0.34 6.11 -4.01
N GLU A 248 -1.56 6.34 -3.49
CA GLU A 248 -2.79 5.78 -4.07
C GLU A 248 -3.09 6.41 -5.44
N SER A 249 -2.83 7.71 -5.63
CA SER A 249 -3.12 8.39 -6.89
C SER A 249 -2.20 8.03 -8.03
N VAL A 250 -0.89 7.96 -7.80
CA VAL A 250 0.04 7.54 -8.85
C VAL A 250 -0.18 6.07 -9.24
N SER A 251 -0.54 5.21 -8.28
CA SER A 251 -0.85 3.80 -8.60
C SER A 251 -2.13 3.63 -9.39
N ARG A 252 -3.21 4.32 -9.01
CA ARG A 252 -4.47 4.28 -9.74
C ARG A 252 -4.33 4.88 -11.15
N ALA A 253 -3.60 5.99 -11.29
CA ALA A 253 -3.29 6.58 -12.59
C ALA A 253 -2.46 5.62 -13.48
N GLY A 254 -1.54 4.88 -12.87
CA GLY A 254 -0.76 3.83 -13.52
C GLY A 254 -1.40 2.44 -13.47
N LYS A 255 -2.71 2.30 -13.29
CA LYS A 255 -3.46 1.02 -13.33
C LYS A 255 -2.95 -0.11 -12.42
N GLY A 256 -2.12 0.20 -11.42
CA GLY A 256 -1.71 -0.69 -10.33
C GLY A 256 -2.49 -0.41 -9.05
N TYR A 257 -1.88 -0.66 -7.90
CA TYR A 257 -2.42 -0.33 -6.59
C TYR A 257 -1.32 -0.05 -5.56
N ALA A 258 -1.68 0.68 -4.50
CA ALA A 258 -0.80 0.98 -3.38
C ALA A 258 -0.80 -0.15 -2.32
N GLN A 259 0.33 -0.33 -1.65
CA GLN A 259 0.44 -1.05 -0.37
C GLN A 259 1.20 -0.19 0.64
N PHE A 260 0.98 -0.48 1.92
CA PHE A 260 1.55 0.30 3.03
C PHE A 260 2.37 -0.57 3.97
N VAL A 261 3.54 -0.08 4.35
CA VAL A 261 4.55 -0.75 5.17
C VAL A 261 4.89 0.14 6.37
N THR A 262 4.07 0.02 7.42
CA THR A 262 4.27 0.75 8.69
C THR A 262 5.45 0.17 9.47
N ASN A 263 5.88 0.84 10.55
CA ASN A 263 7.05 0.42 11.30
C ASN A 263 6.86 -0.91 12.03
N ASN A 264 5.65 -1.22 12.50
CA ASN A 264 5.35 -2.43 13.28
C ASN A 264 4.67 -3.56 12.50
N GLU A 265 4.40 -3.39 11.20
CA GLU A 265 3.64 -4.36 10.39
C GLU A 265 4.55 -5.26 9.53
N ARG A 266 4.12 -6.52 9.36
CA ARG A 266 4.76 -7.48 8.45
C ARG A 266 4.50 -7.08 7.00
N MET A 267 5.57 -6.77 6.28
CA MET A 267 5.54 -6.19 4.93
C MET A 267 5.44 -7.26 3.83
N ASP A 268 6.05 -8.41 4.11
CA ASP A 268 6.43 -9.49 3.21
C ASP A 268 5.25 -9.96 2.34
N LYS A 269 4.17 -10.42 2.96
CA LYS A 269 2.96 -10.91 2.27
C LYS A 269 2.32 -9.86 1.34
N LYS A 270 2.31 -8.57 1.73
CA LYS A 270 1.76 -7.48 0.89
C LYS A 270 2.62 -7.23 -0.35
N ILE A 271 3.94 -7.12 -0.15
CA ILE A 271 4.92 -6.84 -1.21
C ILE A 271 5.00 -7.99 -2.21
N LEU A 272 5.03 -9.23 -1.71
CA LEU A 272 5.12 -10.42 -2.56
C LEU A 272 3.80 -10.69 -3.30
N GLY A 273 2.66 -10.40 -2.67
CA GLY A 273 1.36 -10.36 -3.36
C GLY A 273 1.30 -9.31 -4.48
N MET A 274 1.95 -8.16 -4.30
CA MET A 274 2.09 -7.13 -5.34
C MET A 274 2.99 -7.61 -6.49
N LEU A 275 4.16 -8.19 -6.21
CA LEU A 275 5.05 -8.72 -7.26
C LEU A 275 4.39 -9.85 -8.07
N LYS A 276 3.72 -10.81 -7.41
CA LYS A 276 2.91 -11.87 -8.04
C LYS A 276 1.77 -11.35 -8.93
N ASN A 277 1.38 -10.09 -8.78
CA ASN A 277 0.31 -9.43 -9.54
C ASN A 277 0.86 -8.51 -10.64
N ALA A 278 2.07 -7.97 -10.46
CA ALA A 278 2.81 -7.25 -11.50
C ALA A 278 3.25 -8.19 -12.64
N ILE A 279 3.73 -9.40 -12.33
CA ILE A 279 4.19 -10.38 -13.34
C ILE A 279 3.05 -11.12 -14.07
N LYS A 280 1.79 -10.80 -13.78
CA LYS A 280 0.60 -11.33 -14.48
C LYS A 280 0.03 -10.28 -15.44
N PRO A 281 -0.57 -10.69 -16.57
CA PRO A 281 -1.24 -9.76 -17.46
C PRO A 281 -2.54 -9.23 -16.82
N PRO A 282 -2.93 -7.97 -17.04
CA PRO A 282 -4.23 -7.48 -16.61
C PRO A 282 -5.37 -8.17 -17.40
N ILE A 283 -6.41 -8.62 -16.71
CA ILE A 283 -7.71 -8.90 -17.33
C ILE A 283 -8.32 -7.56 -17.79
N LYS A 284 -9.07 -7.57 -18.89
CA LYS A 284 -9.74 -6.39 -19.48
C LYS A 284 -11.24 -6.61 -19.63
N ASP A 285 -11.93 -5.59 -20.14
CA ASP A 285 -13.32 -5.64 -20.59
C ASP A 285 -14.34 -6.11 -19.52
N TYR A 286 -14.15 -5.63 -18.29
CA TYR A 286 -15.10 -5.82 -17.20
C TYR A 286 -16.42 -5.10 -17.48
N ASN A 287 -17.53 -5.79 -17.28
CA ASN A 287 -18.87 -5.25 -17.32
C ASN A 287 -19.67 -5.76 -16.11
N ILE A 288 -20.49 -4.89 -15.51
CA ILE A 288 -21.34 -5.22 -14.36
C ILE A 288 -22.80 -4.95 -14.71
N THR A 289 -23.64 -5.98 -14.64
CA THR A 289 -25.09 -5.86 -14.85
C THR A 289 -25.77 -5.50 -13.54
N TRP A 290 -26.18 -4.24 -13.41
CA TRP A 290 -26.82 -3.70 -12.19
C TRP A 290 -28.35 -3.83 -12.18
N THR A 291 -29.00 -3.85 -13.34
CA THR A 291 -30.46 -3.97 -13.49
C THR A 291 -30.83 -4.83 -14.70
N ASN A 292 -32.00 -5.47 -14.65
CA ASN A 292 -32.59 -6.20 -15.77
C ASN A 292 -33.37 -5.29 -16.73
N GLN A 293 -33.56 -4.01 -16.38
CA GLN A 293 -34.19 -3.03 -17.26
C GLN A 293 -33.25 -2.70 -18.43
N ILE A 294 -33.72 -2.89 -19.67
CA ILE A 294 -32.98 -2.42 -20.86
C ILE A 294 -33.11 -0.90 -20.91
N LEU A 295 -32.07 -0.20 -20.49
CA LEU A 295 -31.98 1.26 -20.52
C LEU A 295 -31.04 1.69 -21.65
N GLU A 296 -31.40 2.75 -22.38
CA GLU A 296 -30.64 3.30 -23.51
C GLU A 296 -29.21 3.75 -23.14
N ASP A 297 -28.93 3.96 -21.85
CA ASP A 297 -27.61 4.29 -21.31
C ASP A 297 -26.67 3.07 -21.25
N THR A 298 -27.20 1.86 -21.38
CA THR A 298 -26.49 0.59 -21.22
C THR A 298 -26.11 -0.04 -22.57
N LEU A 299 -26.63 0.50 -23.68
CA LEU A 299 -26.44 -0.03 -25.03
C LEU A 299 -25.10 0.45 -25.63
N LEU A 300 -24.00 0.00 -25.05
CA LEU A 300 -22.62 0.24 -25.52
C LEU A 300 -22.14 -0.80 -26.55
N VAL A 301 -23.06 -1.45 -27.27
CA VAL A 301 -22.74 -2.44 -28.31
C VAL A 301 -22.56 -1.74 -29.66
N GLU A 302 -21.51 -2.09 -30.39
CA GLU A 302 -21.18 -1.53 -31.69
C GLU A 302 -22.22 -1.88 -32.78
N THR A 303 -23.25 -1.06 -32.93
CA THR A 303 -24.01 -1.02 -34.19
C THR A 303 -23.26 -0.15 -35.19
N ASN A 304 -22.43 -0.78 -36.04
CA ASN A 304 -21.91 -0.13 -37.24
C ASN A 304 -23.09 0.47 -38.02
N PRO A 305 -23.07 1.79 -38.36
CA PRO A 305 -24.18 2.41 -39.06
C PRO A 305 -24.26 1.85 -40.48
N VAL A 306 -25.26 1.00 -40.73
CA VAL A 306 -25.58 0.52 -42.07
C VAL A 306 -26.19 1.69 -42.85
N ASP A 307 -25.49 2.16 -43.88
CA ASP A 307 -25.95 3.22 -44.75
C ASP A 307 -27.33 2.91 -45.36
N LYS A 308 -28.36 3.61 -44.87
CA LYS A 308 -29.62 3.79 -45.59
C LYS A 308 -29.60 5.18 -46.21
N PRO A 309 -29.51 5.32 -47.55
CA PRO A 309 -29.54 6.63 -48.18
C PRO A 309 -30.91 7.27 -47.97
N THR A 310 -30.95 8.34 -47.19
CA THR A 310 -32.16 9.15 -46.99
C THR A 310 -32.51 9.86 -48.29
N VAL A 311 -33.69 9.55 -48.86
CA VAL A 311 -34.18 10.21 -50.07
C VAL A 311 -34.57 11.66 -49.72
N ILE A 312 -33.77 12.61 -50.20
CA ILE A 312 -34.03 14.05 -49.98
C ILE A 312 -35.19 14.49 -50.87
N SER A 313 -36.29 14.92 -50.26
CA SER A 313 -37.40 15.57 -50.98
C SER A 313 -37.01 16.99 -51.37
N PHE A 314 -37.30 17.38 -52.61
CA PHE A 314 -37.08 18.75 -53.11
C PHE A 314 -37.99 19.82 -52.50
N PHE A 315 -38.99 19.42 -51.69
CA PHE A 315 -39.92 20.35 -51.04
C PHE A 315 -40.04 20.05 -49.55
N SER A 316 -39.37 20.85 -48.72
CA SER A 316 -39.54 20.90 -47.27
C SER A 316 -39.17 22.27 -46.72
N ASN A 317 -40.10 23.24 -46.88
CA ASN A 317 -40.01 24.53 -46.20
C ASN A 317 -40.35 24.36 -44.72
N ASN A 318 -39.36 24.00 -43.91
CA ASN A 318 -39.39 24.17 -42.46
C ASN A 318 -38.08 24.78 -42.01
N ALA A 319 -38.14 25.98 -41.43
CA ALA A 319 -36.99 26.64 -40.83
C ALA A 319 -36.68 25.99 -39.48
N THR A 320 -35.93 24.89 -39.48
CA THR A 320 -35.30 24.37 -38.27
C THR A 320 -34.22 25.35 -37.78
N PRO A 321 -34.13 25.63 -36.46
CA PRO A 321 -33.02 26.38 -35.91
C PRO A 321 -31.68 25.66 -36.11
N SER A 322 -30.59 26.40 -35.99
CA SER A 322 -29.20 25.91 -36.10
C SER A 322 -28.81 24.99 -34.92
N PRO A 323 -27.71 24.22 -35.02
CA PRO A 323 -27.68 22.85 -34.50
C PRO A 323 -27.37 22.70 -33.01
N ASP A 324 -27.83 21.60 -32.41
CA ASP A 324 -27.49 21.08 -31.07
C ASP A 324 -26.00 20.62 -30.91
N ALA A 325 -25.08 21.24 -31.66
CA ALA A 325 -23.69 20.83 -31.81
C ALA A 325 -22.79 21.22 -30.62
N GLN A 326 -23.23 20.97 -29.38
CA GLN A 326 -22.35 21.02 -28.19
C GLN A 326 -22.89 20.33 -26.92
N THR A 327 -24.20 20.12 -26.77
CA THR A 327 -24.82 19.69 -25.49
C THR A 327 -24.20 18.41 -24.93
N ILE A 328 -23.65 18.48 -23.73
CA ILE A 328 -22.97 17.37 -23.04
C ILE A 328 -24.03 16.41 -22.49
N PHE A 329 -23.82 15.09 -22.67
CA PHE A 329 -24.70 14.07 -22.14
C PHE A 329 -24.45 13.88 -20.64
N MET A 330 -25.47 14.19 -19.82
CA MET A 330 -25.38 14.17 -18.35
C MET A 330 -26.42 13.25 -17.68
N ASP A 331 -27.47 12.83 -18.39
CA ASP A 331 -28.57 12.06 -17.80
C ASP A 331 -28.37 10.54 -17.92
N MET A 332 -27.44 10.00 -17.13
CA MET A 332 -27.38 8.55 -16.89
C MET A 332 -28.34 8.15 -15.76
N LYS A 333 -29.16 7.12 -15.98
CA LYS A 333 -30.00 6.47 -14.96
C LYS A 333 -29.24 5.51 -14.05
N ILE A 334 -28.13 4.97 -14.53
CA ILE A 334 -27.18 4.09 -13.82
C ILE A 334 -25.88 4.87 -13.63
N GLN A 335 -25.53 5.25 -12.40
CA GLN A 335 -24.31 6.01 -12.09
C GLN A 335 -23.31 5.14 -11.35
N GLN A 336 -22.45 4.46 -12.10
CA GLN A 336 -21.39 3.59 -11.57
C GLN A 336 -20.15 4.39 -11.15
N ALA A 337 -19.52 3.99 -10.04
CA ALA A 337 -18.28 4.55 -9.51
C ALA A 337 -17.36 3.43 -8.96
N PRO A 338 -16.17 3.19 -9.52
CA PRO A 338 -15.58 3.91 -10.65
C PRO A 338 -16.33 3.68 -11.97
N PHE A 339 -16.37 4.71 -12.83
CA PHE A 339 -16.96 4.62 -14.18
C PHE A 339 -16.13 3.71 -15.08
N LEU A 340 -14.82 3.95 -15.18
CA LEU A 340 -13.87 3.01 -15.78
C LEU A 340 -13.40 2.01 -14.72
N ILE A 341 -13.75 0.74 -14.90
CA ILE A 341 -13.34 -0.33 -13.97
C ILE A 341 -11.81 -0.53 -14.05
N PRO A 342 -11.05 -0.36 -12.95
CA PRO A 342 -9.60 -0.59 -12.95
C PRO A 342 -9.28 -2.10 -13.03
N PRO A 343 -8.05 -2.49 -13.40
CA PRO A 343 -7.65 -3.88 -13.44
C PRO A 343 -7.87 -4.59 -12.09
N ILE A 344 -8.50 -5.75 -12.15
CA ILE A 344 -8.83 -6.57 -10.99
C ILE A 344 -7.66 -7.51 -10.71
N TYR A 345 -7.09 -7.42 -9.51
CA TYR A 345 -5.91 -8.18 -9.10
C TYR A 345 -6.25 -9.27 -8.06
N PRO A 346 -5.77 -10.52 -8.20
CA PRO A 346 -5.87 -11.56 -7.19
C PRO A 346 -5.45 -11.11 -5.79
N GLY A 347 -6.29 -11.38 -4.79
CA GLY A 347 -6.05 -11.01 -3.40
C GLY A 347 -6.30 -9.53 -3.04
N THR A 348 -6.38 -8.62 -4.02
CA THR A 348 -6.71 -7.21 -3.79
C THR A 348 -8.23 -7.02 -3.72
N ARG A 349 -8.75 -6.37 -2.67
CA ARG A 349 -10.20 -6.14 -2.56
C ARG A 349 -10.69 -5.17 -3.64
N PHE A 350 -11.63 -5.63 -4.45
CA PHE A 350 -12.34 -4.86 -5.45
C PHE A 350 -13.64 -4.31 -4.84
N ILE A 351 -13.97 -3.06 -5.17
CA ILE A 351 -15.20 -2.36 -4.73
C ILE A 351 -15.71 -1.51 -5.90
N VAL A 352 -17.01 -1.62 -6.20
CA VAL A 352 -17.71 -0.73 -7.14
C VAL A 352 -19.07 -0.35 -6.54
N TYR A 353 -19.43 0.92 -6.68
CA TYR A 353 -20.73 1.44 -6.29
C TYR A 353 -21.57 1.75 -7.54
N CYS A 354 -22.89 1.70 -7.40
CA CYS A 354 -23.82 2.13 -8.43
C CYS A 354 -25.02 2.83 -7.81
N ILE A 355 -25.29 4.08 -8.19
CA ILE A 355 -26.54 4.79 -7.84
C ILE A 355 -27.53 4.61 -9.00
N LEU A 356 -28.70 4.04 -8.69
CA LEU A 356 -29.81 3.83 -9.60
C LEU A 356 -30.87 4.92 -9.34
N LYS A 357 -31.23 5.67 -10.38
CA LYS A 357 -32.25 6.72 -10.28
C LYS A 357 -33.65 6.15 -9.99
N LYS A 358 -34.53 7.01 -9.44
CA LYS A 358 -35.96 6.74 -9.22
C LYS A 358 -36.60 5.98 -10.39
N GLY A 359 -37.23 4.83 -10.08
CA GLY A 359 -37.85 3.94 -11.06
C GLY A 359 -36.95 2.82 -11.60
N VAL A 360 -35.65 2.81 -11.27
CA VAL A 360 -34.72 1.73 -11.62
C VAL A 360 -34.48 0.84 -10.41
N GLU A 361 -34.86 -0.43 -10.53
CA GLU A 361 -34.64 -1.46 -9.51
C GLU A 361 -33.36 -2.27 -9.80
N PRO A 362 -32.59 -2.68 -8.77
CA PRO A 362 -31.40 -3.51 -8.95
C PRO A 362 -31.76 -4.98 -9.25
N CYS A 363 -30.83 -5.71 -9.86
CA CYS A 363 -30.95 -7.16 -10.01
C CYS A 363 -30.89 -7.88 -8.65
N LYS A 364 -31.61 -9.01 -8.54
CA LYS A 364 -31.46 -9.96 -7.41
C LYS A 364 -30.08 -10.63 -7.38
N GLU A 365 -29.42 -10.73 -8.52
CA GLU A 365 -28.03 -11.14 -8.67
C GLU A 365 -27.28 -10.11 -9.52
N ILE A 366 -26.21 -9.54 -8.97
CA ILE A 366 -25.29 -8.67 -9.70
C ILE A 366 -24.33 -9.57 -10.48
N ILE A 367 -24.30 -9.40 -11.81
CA ILE A 367 -23.43 -10.19 -12.69
C ILE A 367 -22.19 -9.36 -13.03
N LEU A 368 -21.02 -9.85 -12.64
CA LEU A 368 -19.73 -9.39 -13.16
C LEU A 368 -19.28 -10.33 -14.29
N SER A 369 -18.96 -9.76 -15.45
CA SER A 369 -18.34 -10.47 -16.58
C SER A 369 -17.06 -9.77 -17.02
N ALA A 370 -16.08 -10.52 -17.54
CA ALA A 370 -14.82 -9.99 -18.05
C ALA A 370 -14.22 -10.88 -19.15
N ILE A 371 -13.22 -10.39 -19.88
CA ILE A 371 -12.50 -11.18 -20.89
C ILE A 371 -11.05 -11.41 -20.42
N SER A 372 -10.70 -12.67 -20.20
CA SER A 372 -9.32 -13.11 -19.91
C SER A 372 -8.66 -13.70 -21.15
N LYS A 373 -7.32 -13.88 -21.11
CA LYS A 373 -6.58 -14.57 -22.18
C LYS A 373 -7.05 -16.01 -22.39
N ASP A 374 -7.54 -16.65 -21.32
CA ASP A 374 -7.96 -18.05 -21.29
C ASP A 374 -9.47 -18.22 -21.56
N GLY A 375 -10.22 -17.12 -21.77
CA GLY A 375 -11.64 -17.12 -22.14
C GLY A 375 -12.50 -16.10 -21.37
N PRO A 376 -13.82 -16.06 -21.66
CA PRO A 376 -14.76 -15.19 -20.96
C PRO A 376 -15.01 -15.68 -19.52
N MET A 377 -14.95 -14.77 -18.57
CA MET A 377 -15.21 -15.02 -17.15
C MET A 377 -16.58 -14.44 -16.76
N LYS A 378 -17.32 -15.14 -15.90
CA LYS A 378 -18.60 -14.67 -15.34
C LYS A 378 -18.73 -15.08 -13.86
N LEU A 379 -19.18 -14.15 -13.04
CA LEU A 379 -19.46 -14.34 -11.62
C LEU A 379 -20.84 -13.74 -11.31
N SER A 380 -21.76 -14.55 -10.79
CA SER A 380 -23.07 -14.09 -10.28
C SER A 380 -22.99 -13.92 -8.77
N ILE A 381 -23.50 -12.81 -8.25
CA ILE A 381 -23.36 -12.41 -6.85
C ILE A 381 -24.74 -12.03 -6.32
N PRO A 382 -25.32 -12.78 -5.35
CA PRO A 382 -26.63 -12.44 -4.81
C PRO A 382 -26.59 -11.06 -4.13
N LEU A 383 -27.63 -10.27 -4.39
CA LEU A 383 -27.84 -9.00 -3.70
C LEU A 383 -28.43 -9.26 -2.32
N ASP A 384 -27.69 -8.89 -1.28
CA ASP A 384 -28.17 -8.93 0.10
C ASP A 384 -29.22 -7.80 0.30
N PRO A 385 -30.49 -8.14 0.58
CA PRO A 385 -31.56 -7.16 0.79
C PRO A 385 -31.52 -6.53 2.20
N VAL A 386 -30.58 -6.92 3.07
CA VAL A 386 -30.41 -6.31 4.39
C VAL A 386 -29.85 -4.89 4.22
N ALA A 387 -30.77 -3.94 4.09
CA ALA A 387 -30.47 -2.52 4.21
C ALA A 387 -29.82 -2.27 5.57
N LEU A 388 -28.51 -1.99 5.56
CA LEU A 388 -27.71 -1.74 6.74
C LEU A 388 -28.19 -0.47 7.44
N GLN A 389 -29.07 -0.58 8.43
CA GLN A 389 -29.75 0.59 9.00
C GLN A 389 -28.76 1.64 9.53
N GLY A 390 -28.77 2.83 8.91
CA GLY A 390 -27.81 3.91 9.19
C GLY A 390 -26.57 3.95 8.29
N SER A 391 -26.52 3.14 7.22
CA SER A 391 -25.41 3.08 6.28
C SER A 391 -25.19 4.38 5.49
N LYS A 392 -24.07 4.37 4.75
CA LYS A 392 -23.53 5.50 3.99
C LYS A 392 -23.08 5.07 2.59
N ILE A 393 -23.74 4.07 2.01
CA ILE A 393 -23.40 3.53 0.69
C ILE A 393 -23.58 4.60 -0.39
N HIS A 394 -24.67 5.37 -0.39
CA HIS A 394 -24.81 6.52 -1.30
C HIS A 394 -23.70 7.56 -1.08
N THR A 395 -23.31 7.85 0.18
CA THR A 395 -22.23 8.80 0.50
C THR A 395 -20.87 8.29 0.03
N LEU A 396 -20.58 7.00 0.14
CA LEU A 396 -19.36 6.37 -0.36
C LEU A 396 -19.32 6.36 -1.89
N ALA A 397 -20.45 6.05 -2.53
CA ALA A 397 -20.64 6.13 -3.98
C ALA A 397 -20.41 7.58 -4.48
N ALA A 398 -21.01 8.57 -3.82
CA ALA A 398 -20.83 9.98 -4.13
C ALA A 398 -19.39 10.46 -3.95
N ARG A 399 -18.69 10.01 -2.90
CA ARG A 399 -17.25 10.28 -2.72
C ARG A 399 -16.44 9.69 -3.88
N LYS A 400 -16.78 8.49 -4.36
CA LYS A 400 -16.12 7.89 -5.52
C LYS A 400 -16.48 8.59 -6.84
N LEU A 401 -17.72 9.08 -7.02
CA LEU A 401 -18.13 9.89 -8.18
C LEU A 401 -17.40 11.25 -8.21
N ILE A 402 -17.24 11.91 -7.06
CA ILE A 402 -16.43 13.13 -6.93
C ILE A 402 -14.98 12.83 -7.31
N GLN A 403 -14.41 11.74 -6.79
CA GLN A 403 -13.05 11.34 -7.13
C GLN A 403 -12.87 11.11 -8.65
N ASP A 404 -13.78 10.37 -9.29
CA ASP A 404 -13.75 10.14 -10.74
C ASP A 404 -13.89 11.46 -11.55
N LEU A 405 -14.58 12.46 -11.01
CA LEU A 405 -14.70 13.79 -11.61
C LEU A 405 -13.42 14.61 -11.47
N GLU A 406 -12.78 14.57 -10.29
CA GLU A 406 -11.51 15.25 -10.00
C GLU A 406 -10.32 14.66 -10.79
N GLU A 407 -10.40 13.38 -11.21
CA GLU A 407 -9.35 12.66 -11.94
C GLU A 407 -9.49 12.66 -13.48
N GLY A 408 -10.63 13.14 -14.00
CA GLY A 408 -10.94 13.08 -15.43
C GLY A 408 -11.27 11.68 -15.95
N THR A 409 -11.79 10.80 -15.09
CA THR A 409 -12.12 9.40 -15.38
C THR A 409 -13.62 9.10 -15.37
N SER A 410 -14.46 10.00 -14.86
CA SER A 410 -15.91 9.83 -14.77
C SER A 410 -16.61 9.74 -16.13
N PHE A 411 -17.90 9.38 -16.09
CA PHE A 411 -18.76 9.29 -17.27
C PHE A 411 -18.77 10.58 -18.12
N ILE A 412 -18.72 11.77 -17.50
CA ILE A 412 -18.70 13.04 -18.25
C ILE A 412 -17.49 13.10 -19.18
N HIS A 413 -16.34 12.63 -18.70
CA HIS A 413 -15.05 12.64 -19.40
C HIS A 413 -14.88 11.53 -20.44
N LYS A 414 -15.29 10.30 -20.10
CA LYS A 414 -14.91 9.10 -20.86
C LYS A 414 -16.10 8.39 -21.56
N HIS A 415 -17.35 8.83 -21.37
CA HIS A 415 -18.51 8.21 -22.03
C HIS A 415 -18.59 8.52 -23.55
N PRO A 416 -18.91 7.56 -24.43
CA PRO A 416 -18.86 7.75 -25.89
C PRO A 416 -19.69 8.93 -26.42
N ARG A 417 -20.89 9.20 -25.86
CA ARG A 417 -21.73 10.36 -26.27
C ARG A 417 -21.10 11.74 -25.98
N ASN A 418 -19.97 11.79 -25.27
CA ASN A 418 -19.21 13.01 -24.96
C ASN A 418 -17.84 13.07 -25.65
N LYS A 419 -17.44 12.02 -26.38
CA LYS A 419 -16.14 11.97 -27.09
C LYS A 419 -16.01 13.14 -28.07
N GLY A 420 -14.98 13.97 -27.90
CA GLY A 420 -14.72 15.14 -28.74
C GLY A 420 -15.53 16.40 -28.39
N LYS A 421 -16.38 16.38 -27.36
CA LYS A 421 -16.99 17.60 -26.82
C LYS A 421 -16.01 18.30 -25.90
N ASN A 422 -15.98 19.63 -25.93
CA ASN A 422 -15.19 20.41 -24.98
C ASN A 422 -15.90 20.40 -23.61
N LEU A 423 -15.17 20.03 -22.55
CA LEU A 423 -15.68 19.99 -21.18
C LEU A 423 -15.12 21.21 -20.44
N SER A 424 -15.99 22.02 -19.83
CA SER A 424 -15.55 23.18 -19.05
C SER A 424 -15.34 22.81 -17.58
N ASP A 425 -14.27 23.34 -16.97
CA ASP A 425 -13.98 23.16 -15.54
C ASP A 425 -15.14 23.61 -14.64
N SER A 426 -15.89 24.63 -15.10
CA SER A 426 -17.11 25.12 -14.43
C SER A 426 -18.18 24.03 -14.31
N LEU A 427 -18.36 23.19 -15.34
CA LEU A 427 -19.33 22.10 -15.34
C LEU A 427 -18.90 20.95 -14.39
N ILE A 428 -17.61 20.64 -14.39
CA ILE A 428 -17.02 19.63 -13.49
C ILE A 428 -17.15 20.10 -12.03
N CYS A 429 -16.84 21.39 -11.78
CA CYS A 429 -17.05 22.05 -10.50
C CYS A 429 -18.53 21.99 -10.06
N GLU A 430 -19.48 22.35 -10.92
CA GLU A 430 -20.91 22.29 -10.62
C GLU A 430 -21.36 20.88 -10.18
N GLN A 431 -20.94 19.82 -10.90
CA GLN A 431 -21.32 18.46 -10.51
C GLN A 431 -20.63 17.99 -9.22
N ILE A 432 -19.37 18.38 -8.97
CA ILE A 432 -18.70 18.10 -7.69
C ILE A 432 -19.39 18.83 -6.54
N VAL A 433 -19.73 20.11 -6.71
CA VAL A 433 -20.47 20.90 -5.71
C VAL A 433 -21.84 20.28 -5.43
N LYS A 434 -22.57 19.89 -6.48
CA LYS A 434 -23.87 19.23 -6.37
C LYS A 434 -23.78 17.93 -5.55
N LEU A 435 -22.80 17.07 -5.83
CA LEU A 435 -22.57 15.85 -5.06
C LEU A 435 -22.13 16.16 -3.62
N GLY A 436 -21.21 17.10 -3.43
CA GLY A 436 -20.70 17.50 -2.12
C GLY A 436 -21.79 18.02 -1.18
N VAL A 437 -22.63 18.93 -1.68
CA VAL A 437 -23.78 19.48 -0.94
C VAL A 437 -24.85 18.43 -0.69
N THR A 438 -25.20 17.61 -1.68
CA THR A 438 -26.23 16.56 -1.53
C THR A 438 -25.86 15.54 -0.46
N TYR A 439 -24.60 15.10 -0.43
CA TYR A 439 -24.14 14.00 0.41
C TYR A 439 -23.36 14.42 1.65
N ASN A 440 -23.20 15.74 1.88
CA ASN A 440 -22.40 16.32 2.96
C ASN A 440 -20.95 15.80 2.94
N LEU A 441 -20.29 16.00 1.80
CA LEU A 441 -18.88 15.68 1.56
C LEU A 441 -18.09 16.97 1.31
N ALA A 442 -16.86 17.03 1.82
CA ALA A 442 -15.87 18.01 1.38
C ALA A 442 -15.10 17.49 0.15
N SER A 443 -14.64 18.39 -0.71
CA SER A 443 -13.95 18.12 -1.98
C SER A 443 -13.09 19.31 -2.40
N LYS A 444 -12.44 19.27 -3.57
CA LYS A 444 -11.71 20.42 -4.14
C LYS A 444 -12.53 21.71 -4.26
N TYR A 445 -13.87 21.60 -4.28
CA TYR A 445 -14.80 22.72 -4.45
C TYR A 445 -15.84 22.86 -3.32
N THR A 446 -15.76 22.07 -2.24
CA THR A 446 -16.73 22.13 -1.12
C THR A 446 -16.03 22.04 0.22
N SER A 447 -16.52 22.80 1.21
CA SER A 447 -15.89 22.90 2.53
C SER A 447 -16.92 23.19 3.62
N PHE A 448 -16.69 22.68 4.82
CA PHE A 448 -17.52 22.97 5.99
C PHE A 448 -17.06 24.28 6.64
N ILE A 449 -18.03 25.17 6.91
CA ILE A 449 -17.80 26.44 7.62
C ILE A 449 -18.55 26.37 8.95
N ALA A 450 -17.83 26.49 10.06
CA ALA A 450 -18.43 26.67 11.38
C ALA A 450 -18.72 28.15 11.62
N ILE A 451 -19.96 28.49 11.99
CA ILE A 451 -20.41 29.84 12.30
C ILE A 451 -20.71 29.89 13.80
N ASP A 452 -20.21 30.93 14.50
CA ASP A 452 -20.48 31.13 15.92
C ASP A 452 -21.66 32.10 16.11
N GLU A 453 -22.85 31.54 16.36
CA GLU A 453 -24.10 32.29 16.51
C GLU A 453 -24.11 33.26 17.71
N ARG A 454 -23.15 33.13 18.64
CA ARG A 454 -23.09 33.94 19.88
C ARG A 454 -22.66 35.38 19.64
N GLY A 455 -22.17 35.72 18.44
CA GLY A 455 -21.74 37.06 18.05
C GLY A 455 -22.61 37.66 16.95
N SER A 456 -23.84 38.09 17.26
CA SER A 456 -24.73 38.80 16.31
C SER A 456 -24.34 40.28 16.07
N GLU A 457 -23.04 40.59 16.12
CA GLU A 457 -22.54 41.81 15.48
C GLU A 457 -22.44 41.57 13.98
N LEU A 458 -22.92 42.50 13.17
CA LEU A 458 -22.73 42.46 11.72
C LEU A 458 -21.24 42.64 11.43
N VAL A 459 -20.53 41.54 11.18
CA VAL A 459 -19.12 41.55 10.73
C VAL A 459 -19.07 42.08 9.30
N SER A 460 -19.17 43.41 9.17
CA SER A 460 -18.96 44.15 7.93
C SER A 460 -17.55 43.85 7.42
N GLU A 461 -17.47 43.18 6.27
CA GLU A 461 -16.28 42.43 5.85
C GLU A 461 -15.87 41.35 6.87
N ALA A 462 -16.51 40.18 6.79
CA ALA A 462 -15.97 38.94 7.34
C ALA A 462 -14.67 38.58 6.60
N LYS A 463 -13.56 39.22 6.98
CA LYS A 463 -12.23 38.96 6.45
C LYS A 463 -11.87 37.52 6.75
N ILE A 464 -11.85 36.71 5.69
CA ILE A 464 -11.32 35.34 5.71
C ILE A 464 -9.80 35.45 5.92
N LEU A 465 -9.41 35.66 7.17
CA LEU A 465 -8.03 35.61 7.61
C LEU A 465 -7.58 34.14 7.54
N SER A 466 -6.99 33.78 6.41
CA SER A 466 -6.39 32.47 6.14
C SER A 466 -5.15 32.25 7.02
N SER A 467 -5.35 32.12 8.33
CA SER A 467 -4.27 31.81 9.25
C SER A 467 -3.76 30.39 8.97
N GLN A 468 -2.63 30.28 8.29
CA GLN A 468 -1.87 29.04 8.24
C GLN A 468 -1.44 28.67 9.66
N ARG A 469 -2.23 27.80 10.29
CA ARG A 469 -1.91 27.24 11.60
C ARG A 469 -0.88 26.15 11.35
N ILE A 470 0.40 26.48 11.57
CA ILE A 470 1.48 25.49 11.59
C ILE A 470 1.19 24.54 12.76
N VAL A 471 0.61 23.38 12.44
CA VAL A 471 0.44 22.28 13.38
C VAL A 471 1.85 21.69 13.60
N PRO A 472 2.35 21.60 14.84
CA PRO A 472 3.64 20.98 15.09
C PRO A 472 3.56 19.47 14.84
N VAL A 473 3.98 19.03 13.65
CA VAL A 473 4.37 17.63 13.44
C VAL A 473 5.59 17.37 14.33
N ALA A 474 5.61 16.22 15.01
CA ALA A 474 6.66 15.87 15.98
C ALA A 474 8.02 15.67 15.28
N ALA A 475 8.76 16.76 15.09
CA ALA A 475 10.09 16.73 14.49
C ALA A 475 11.07 15.95 15.39
N ALA A 476 11.58 14.82 14.88
CA ALA A 476 12.64 14.06 15.54
C ALA A 476 13.81 14.99 15.89
N LYS A 477 14.27 14.94 17.15
CA LYS A 477 15.20 15.92 17.74
C LYS A 477 16.57 15.92 17.04
N ARG A 478 16.72 16.72 15.98
CA ARG A 478 18.00 16.93 15.27
C ARG A 478 19.05 17.50 16.23
N ARG A 479 20.04 16.67 16.58
CA ARG A 479 21.20 17.07 17.38
C ARG A 479 22.21 17.78 16.47
N ALA A 480 22.01 19.08 16.25
CA ALA A 480 22.78 19.85 15.27
C ALA A 480 24.25 20.08 15.69
N LEU A 481 25.16 19.31 15.12
CA LEU A 481 26.60 19.56 15.14
C LEU A 481 26.96 20.60 14.07
N PHE A 482 26.97 21.88 14.43
CA PHE A 482 27.46 22.94 13.54
C PHE A 482 28.99 23.03 13.60
N SER A 483 29.66 22.61 12.53
CA SER A 483 31.07 22.93 12.28
C SER A 483 31.21 24.42 11.92
N ALA A 484 31.94 25.19 12.73
CA ALA A 484 32.09 26.62 12.53
C ALA A 484 33.25 26.95 11.58
N SER A 485 33.00 27.81 10.59
CA SER A 485 34.02 28.44 9.74
C SER A 485 34.03 29.96 9.99
N PRO A 486 35.17 30.56 10.39
CA PRO A 486 35.34 32.03 10.36
C PRO A 486 35.57 32.49 8.90
N THR A 487 35.59 33.77 8.53
CA THR A 487 36.14 34.95 9.24
C THR A 487 35.67 36.26 8.58
N LEU A 488 35.68 37.39 9.33
CA LEU A 488 35.78 38.79 8.82
C LEU A 488 34.56 39.34 8.00
N GLN A 489 34.24 40.65 7.95
CA GLN A 489 34.83 41.85 8.57
C GLN A 489 33.80 43.00 8.69
N LYS A 490 33.81 43.78 9.78
CA LYS A 490 33.73 45.27 9.77
C LYS A 490 33.88 45.90 11.17
N ARG A 491 34.68 46.98 11.24
CA ARG A 491 34.73 47.99 12.33
C ARG A 491 33.57 48.99 12.12
N ALA A 492 33.14 49.86 13.05
CA ALA A 492 33.68 50.36 14.32
C ALA A 492 32.50 50.57 15.34
N MET A 493 32.54 51.19 16.52
CA MET A 493 33.53 52.08 17.20
C MET A 493 33.69 51.71 18.70
N GLN A 494 33.58 52.68 19.62
CA GLN A 494 33.95 52.73 21.05
C GLN A 494 33.33 54.01 21.68
N PRO A 495 33.48 54.28 22.99
CA PRO A 495 33.42 53.41 24.17
C PRO A 495 32.52 54.01 25.29
N PHE A 496 32.41 53.35 26.46
CA PHE A 496 32.59 54.04 27.76
C PHE A 496 33.00 53.04 28.86
N SER A 497 33.66 53.55 29.91
CA SER A 497 34.07 52.83 31.14
C SER A 497 33.07 53.12 32.28
N MET A 498 33.10 52.54 33.49
CA MET A 498 34.14 51.77 34.22
C MET A 498 33.46 50.84 35.28
N THR A 499 34.23 49.93 35.91
CA THR A 499 34.14 49.32 37.29
C THR A 499 32.79 49.25 38.07
N SER A 500 32.52 48.30 38.99
CA SER A 500 33.33 47.33 39.77
C SER A 500 32.43 46.10 40.10
N VAL A 501 32.90 44.86 40.12
CA VAL A 501 33.66 44.17 41.20
C VAL A 501 33.03 44.27 42.60
N LEU A 502 32.38 43.19 43.04
CA LEU A 502 32.65 42.56 44.34
C LEU A 502 32.05 41.14 44.43
N ASN A 503 32.79 40.22 45.03
CA ASN A 503 32.31 38.88 45.42
C ASN A 503 31.98 38.87 46.91
N TYR A 504 30.99 38.09 47.34
CA TYR A 504 31.18 37.13 48.44
C TYR A 504 30.16 35.99 48.36
N SER A 505 30.20 35.02 49.29
CA SER A 505 29.49 33.75 49.12
C SER A 505 29.12 33.05 50.43
N ARG A 506 28.22 32.06 50.31
CA ARG A 506 28.03 30.88 51.18
C ARG A 506 27.83 31.10 52.68
N SER A 507 26.66 30.67 53.17
CA SER A 507 26.44 29.74 54.31
C SER A 507 24.96 29.75 54.70
N SER A 508 24.32 28.78 55.36
CA SER A 508 24.36 27.31 55.47
C SER A 508 23.56 26.93 56.74
N SER A 509 22.96 25.73 56.78
CA SER A 509 22.59 24.98 58.00
C SER A 509 21.18 25.09 58.62
N ALA A 510 20.38 24.07 58.29
CA ALA A 510 19.75 23.11 59.23
C ALA A 510 18.59 23.50 60.17
N ARG A 511 17.52 22.68 60.11
CA ARG A 511 16.86 22.09 61.30
C ARG A 511 16.26 20.71 61.00
N LYS A 512 16.08 19.90 62.05
CA LYS A 512 15.58 18.51 62.02
C LYS A 512 14.10 18.47 62.45
N SER A 513 13.30 17.48 62.03
CA SER A 513 13.07 16.22 62.81
C SER A 513 11.78 15.44 62.46
N ARG A 514 11.92 14.10 62.30
CA ARG A 514 10.96 13.00 62.68
C ARG A 514 9.55 12.97 62.03
N SER A 515 8.90 11.82 61.77
CA SER A 515 9.26 10.40 62.00
C SER A 515 8.29 9.40 61.31
N ARG A 516 8.80 8.18 60.95
CA ARG A 516 8.14 6.83 60.98
C ARG A 516 6.82 6.60 60.20
N VAL A 517 6.53 5.45 59.57
CA VAL A 517 7.23 4.16 59.25
C VAL A 517 6.77 3.77 57.84
N GLU A 518 7.60 3.06 57.06
CA GLU A 518 7.11 2.17 55.98
C GLU A 518 8.07 0.96 55.82
N GLU A 519 7.60 -0.14 55.22
CA GLU A 519 8.31 -1.43 55.17
C GLU A 519 8.60 -1.91 53.73
N SER A 520 9.69 -2.69 53.60
CA SER A 520 9.97 -3.71 52.57
C SER A 520 10.41 -3.32 51.14
N ALA A 521 11.22 -4.23 50.57
CA ALA A 521 11.42 -4.56 49.15
C ALA A 521 12.07 -3.53 48.19
N GLU A 522 13.39 -3.48 48.25
CA GLU A 522 14.32 -3.71 47.12
C GLU A 522 13.91 -3.34 45.66
N CYS A 523 14.66 -2.41 45.07
CA CYS A 523 15.30 -2.64 43.77
C CYS A 523 16.61 -1.83 43.70
N CYS A 524 17.75 -2.48 43.43
CA CYS A 524 19.06 -1.83 43.44
C CYS A 524 19.50 -1.38 42.04
N SER A 525 20.15 -0.22 42.00
CA SER A 525 20.79 0.33 40.81
C SER A 525 22.07 -0.43 40.42
N LEU A 526 22.24 -0.70 39.13
CA LEU A 526 23.55 -0.58 38.48
C LEU A 526 23.40 0.20 37.16
N ILE A 527 24.41 1.01 36.87
CA ILE A 527 24.60 1.70 35.60
C ILE A 527 25.87 1.12 35.02
N GLU A 528 25.79 0.53 33.83
CA GLU A 528 26.99 0.14 33.08
C GLU A 528 27.01 0.86 31.73
N SER A 529 28.17 1.39 31.40
CA SER A 529 28.45 2.07 30.14
C SER A 529 28.75 1.05 29.06
N TYR A 530 28.07 1.14 27.92
CA TYR A 530 28.54 0.51 26.69
C TYR A 530 29.87 1.14 26.26
N ASP A 531 30.89 0.31 26.12
CA ASP A 531 32.22 0.65 25.59
C ASP A 531 32.55 -0.30 24.44
N ASP A 532 33.36 0.15 23.48
CA ASP A 532 33.58 -0.55 22.21
C ASP A 532 34.63 -1.66 22.32
N SER A 533 34.21 -2.93 22.25
CA SER A 533 35.13 -4.05 22.01
C SER A 533 34.50 -5.18 21.19
N TYR A 534 35.00 -5.40 19.98
CA TYR A 534 34.81 -6.65 19.23
C TYR A 534 35.70 -7.75 19.85
N ASP A 535 35.11 -8.82 20.36
CA ASP A 535 35.80 -10.12 20.42
C ASP A 535 34.81 -11.30 20.28
N SER A 536 35.40 -12.45 19.98
CA SER A 536 34.88 -13.72 19.49
C SER A 536 33.73 -14.38 20.28
N LEU A 537 32.70 -14.83 19.54
CA LEU A 537 31.65 -15.75 20.00
C LEU A 537 31.93 -17.20 19.57
N PRO A 538 31.61 -18.22 20.40
CA PRO A 538 31.72 -19.63 20.01
C PRO A 538 30.61 -20.01 19.01
N ALA A 539 31.01 -20.44 17.81
CA ALA A 539 30.21 -20.24 16.60
C ALA A 539 29.22 -21.35 16.17
N SER A 540 28.98 -22.40 16.97
CA SER A 540 28.21 -23.59 16.52
C SER A 540 26.92 -23.92 17.29
N VAL A 541 26.71 -23.41 18.50
CA VAL A 541 25.63 -23.91 19.40
C VAL A 541 24.38 -23.02 19.39
N SER A 542 24.49 -21.72 19.07
CA SER A 542 23.37 -20.77 19.17
C SER A 542 22.41 -20.80 17.98
N LEU A 543 22.87 -21.17 16.77
CA LEU A 543 22.07 -21.06 15.55
C LEU A 543 20.93 -22.09 15.51
N ALA A 544 21.25 -23.38 15.67
CA ALA A 544 20.29 -24.48 15.60
C ALA A 544 19.17 -24.37 16.65
N ALA A 545 19.48 -23.87 17.85
CA ALA A 545 18.48 -23.62 18.90
C ALA A 545 17.45 -22.54 18.51
N SER A 546 17.86 -21.54 17.73
CA SER A 546 16.94 -20.52 17.19
C SER A 546 16.07 -21.08 16.06
N VAL A 547 16.62 -21.99 15.24
CA VAL A 547 15.93 -22.62 14.10
C VAL A 547 14.82 -23.57 14.55
N LYS A 548 14.99 -24.27 15.69
CA LYS A 548 13.97 -25.18 16.26
C LYS A 548 12.84 -24.49 17.04
N SER A 549 12.76 -23.16 17.05
CA SER A 549 11.68 -22.45 17.76
C SER A 549 10.31 -22.62 17.07
N LYS A 550 9.30 -23.08 17.83
CA LYS A 550 7.90 -23.17 17.39
C LYS A 550 7.07 -22.09 18.14
N PRO A 551 6.38 -21.16 17.44
CA PRO A 551 6.36 -20.95 15.99
C PRO A 551 7.68 -20.32 15.48
N PRO A 552 8.05 -20.57 14.21
CA PRO A 552 9.22 -19.96 13.58
C PRO A 552 9.04 -18.44 13.39
N LYS A 553 10.15 -17.69 13.35
CA LYS A 553 10.14 -16.23 13.17
C LYS A 553 10.48 -15.82 11.73
N ILE A 554 10.08 -14.61 11.33
CA ILE A 554 10.32 -14.11 9.96
C ILE A 554 11.80 -13.82 9.70
N GLU A 555 12.56 -13.44 10.73
CA GLU A 555 14.01 -13.27 10.67
C GLU A 555 14.72 -14.61 10.39
N THR A 556 14.15 -15.73 10.84
CA THR A 556 14.61 -17.08 10.52
C THR A 556 14.37 -17.42 9.04
N LEU A 557 13.24 -16.99 8.45
CA LEU A 557 13.02 -17.12 7.00
C LEU A 557 14.01 -16.27 6.21
N TYR A 558 14.17 -14.98 6.54
CA TYR A 558 15.11 -14.10 5.84
C TYR A 558 16.56 -14.59 5.94
N SER A 559 16.96 -15.10 7.11
CA SER A 559 18.27 -15.72 7.30
C SER A 559 18.46 -16.96 6.44
N PHE A 560 17.40 -17.78 6.23
CA PHE A 560 17.46 -18.94 5.36
C PHE A 560 17.48 -18.57 3.86
N LEU A 561 16.68 -17.59 3.43
CA LEU A 561 16.65 -17.10 2.04
C LEU A 561 17.96 -16.38 1.62
N ASN A 562 18.89 -16.14 2.54
CA ASN A 562 20.26 -15.72 2.21
C ASN A 562 21.13 -16.85 1.64
N PHE A 563 20.72 -18.12 1.77
CA PHE A 563 21.38 -19.25 1.10
C PHE A 563 20.90 -19.49 -0.33
N GLN A 564 19.84 -18.80 -0.78
CA GLN A 564 19.31 -18.97 -2.13
C GLN A 564 20.07 -18.09 -3.14
N SER A 565 20.61 -18.73 -4.17
CA SER A 565 21.23 -18.11 -5.34
C SER A 565 20.21 -17.43 -6.25
N PHE A 566 20.68 -16.58 -7.18
CA PHE A 566 19.81 -15.86 -8.11
C PHE A 566 18.90 -16.79 -8.95
N ASP A 567 19.36 -17.98 -9.30
CA ASP A 567 18.65 -19.00 -10.09
C ASP A 567 17.70 -19.89 -9.25
N GLY A 568 17.58 -19.60 -7.95
CA GLY A 568 16.81 -20.40 -7.00
C GLY A 568 17.54 -21.61 -6.41
N SER A 569 18.77 -21.91 -6.85
CA SER A 569 19.59 -22.99 -6.27
C SER A 569 19.98 -22.67 -4.82
N PHE A 570 20.30 -23.73 -4.06
CA PHE A 570 20.90 -23.62 -2.73
C PHE A 570 22.27 -24.32 -2.81
N LEU A 571 23.34 -23.55 -2.69
CA LEU A 571 24.70 -24.05 -2.95
C LEU A 571 25.33 -24.67 -1.68
N PRO A 572 26.12 -25.75 -1.83
CA PRO A 572 26.88 -26.36 -0.73
C PRO A 572 27.73 -25.34 0.04
N SER A 573 27.58 -25.30 1.36
CA SER A 573 28.41 -24.48 2.26
C SER A 573 28.31 -24.91 3.71
N ASP A 574 29.38 -24.74 4.48
CA ASP A 574 29.44 -25.01 5.93
C ASP A 574 28.33 -24.27 6.70
N LYS A 575 27.96 -23.07 6.23
CA LYS A 575 26.85 -22.28 6.81
C LYS A 575 25.48 -22.94 6.56
N PHE A 576 25.27 -23.50 5.37
CA PHE A 576 24.04 -24.23 5.07
C PHE A 576 23.95 -25.55 5.88
N TYR A 577 25.06 -26.28 6.02
CA TYR A 577 25.08 -27.49 6.86
C TYR A 577 24.86 -27.18 8.35
N SER A 578 25.50 -26.12 8.87
CA SER A 578 25.35 -25.72 10.27
C SER A 578 23.94 -25.19 10.61
N TRP A 579 23.16 -24.73 9.63
CA TRP A 579 21.73 -24.45 9.79
C TRP A 579 20.94 -25.68 10.27
N PHE A 580 21.28 -26.86 9.73
CA PHE A 580 20.71 -28.14 10.15
C PHE A 580 21.47 -28.79 11.31
N GLY A 581 22.40 -28.08 11.96
CA GLY A 581 23.24 -28.62 13.04
C GLY A 581 24.21 -29.71 12.58
N LYS A 582 24.54 -29.73 11.28
CA LYS A 582 25.53 -30.64 10.67
C LYS A 582 26.80 -29.87 10.28
N ASN A 583 27.88 -30.59 10.02
CA ASN A 583 29.17 -30.01 9.67
C ASN A 583 29.48 -30.14 8.17
N ASN A 584 29.02 -31.22 7.52
CA ASN A 584 29.37 -31.52 6.13
C ASN A 584 28.33 -32.44 5.44
N PHE A 585 28.44 -32.57 4.11
CA PHE A 585 27.60 -33.43 3.27
C PHE A 585 27.39 -34.87 3.79
N LYS A 586 28.43 -35.50 4.37
CA LYS A 586 28.34 -36.90 4.83
C LYS A 586 27.41 -37.11 6.01
N ASP A 587 27.14 -36.05 6.78
CA ASP A 587 26.20 -36.09 7.90
C ASP A 587 24.73 -36.29 7.45
N PHE A 588 24.50 -36.34 6.13
CA PHE A 588 23.22 -36.57 5.46
C PHE A 588 23.18 -37.87 4.61
N GLU A 589 24.20 -38.74 4.68
CA GLU A 589 24.26 -40.02 3.93
C GLU A 589 22.98 -40.87 4.08
N SER A 590 22.29 -40.76 5.23
CA SER A 590 20.99 -41.39 5.51
C SER A 590 19.84 -41.03 4.56
N ILE A 591 19.98 -39.96 3.75
CA ILE A 591 18.94 -39.52 2.79
C ILE A 591 19.09 -40.25 1.45
N GLY A 592 20.26 -40.82 1.15
CA GLY A 592 20.48 -41.61 -0.07
C GLY A 592 20.52 -40.78 -1.37
N ILE A 593 21.04 -39.56 -1.31
CA ILE A 593 21.22 -38.66 -2.46
C ILE A 593 22.72 -38.35 -2.60
N GLU A 594 23.34 -38.84 -3.68
CA GLU A 594 24.80 -38.77 -3.89
C GLU A 594 25.30 -37.40 -4.38
N ASN A 595 24.43 -36.59 -4.98
CA ASN A 595 24.78 -35.27 -5.51
C ASN A 595 24.54 -34.18 -4.46
N GLU A 596 25.64 -33.58 -3.97
CA GLU A 596 25.66 -32.53 -2.95
C GLU A 596 24.77 -31.32 -3.26
N LYS A 597 24.68 -30.90 -4.53
CA LYS A 597 23.79 -29.80 -4.95
C LYS A 597 22.32 -30.18 -4.86
N ILE A 598 21.97 -31.37 -5.38
CA ILE A 598 20.60 -31.88 -5.35
C ILE A 598 20.15 -32.05 -3.89
N LEU A 599 21.02 -32.59 -3.03
CA LEU A 599 20.78 -32.69 -1.59
C LEU A 599 20.44 -31.34 -0.97
N CYS A 600 21.28 -30.31 -1.16
CA CYS A 600 21.04 -28.98 -0.61
C CYS A 600 19.71 -28.40 -1.09
N LEU A 601 19.36 -28.62 -2.36
CA LEU A 601 18.15 -28.12 -2.99
C LEU A 601 16.88 -28.83 -2.48
N VAL A 602 16.89 -30.16 -2.32
CA VAL A 602 15.74 -30.88 -1.74
C VAL A 602 15.61 -30.65 -0.23
N LEU A 603 16.71 -30.50 0.51
CA LEU A 603 16.68 -30.11 1.93
C LEU A 603 16.07 -28.72 2.10
N ALA A 604 16.41 -27.76 1.23
CA ALA A 604 15.84 -26.43 1.27
C ALA A 604 14.34 -26.41 0.91
N LEU A 605 13.93 -27.16 -0.12
CA LEU A 605 12.52 -27.32 -0.47
C LEU A 605 11.72 -28.00 0.65
N ALA A 606 12.25 -29.06 1.26
CA ALA A 606 11.64 -29.75 2.40
C ALA A 606 11.55 -28.84 3.64
N TYR A 607 12.59 -28.06 3.95
CA TYR A 607 12.56 -27.09 5.04
C TYR A 607 11.50 -25.99 4.82
N LEU A 608 11.42 -25.44 3.60
CA LEU A 608 10.39 -24.46 3.26
C LEU A 608 8.97 -25.06 3.37
N GLU A 609 8.75 -26.28 2.86
CA GLU A 609 7.43 -26.92 2.80
C GLU A 609 6.95 -27.49 4.15
N ILE A 610 7.85 -27.99 4.99
CA ILE A 610 7.52 -28.62 6.29
C ILE A 610 7.59 -27.63 7.46
N ILE A 611 8.53 -26.68 7.46
CA ILE A 611 8.76 -25.77 8.59
C ILE A 611 8.20 -24.37 8.34
N MET A 612 8.43 -23.81 7.16
CA MET A 612 8.06 -22.41 6.90
C MET A 612 6.62 -22.24 6.38
N PHE A 613 6.09 -23.16 5.58
CA PHE A 613 4.75 -23.00 4.97
C PHE A 613 3.60 -22.93 6.00
N ASP A 614 3.74 -23.50 7.20
CA ASP A 614 2.71 -23.39 8.25
C ASP A 614 2.46 -21.95 8.70
N THR A 615 3.51 -21.10 8.71
CA THR A 615 3.44 -19.70 9.17
C THR A 615 3.66 -18.66 8.04
N PHE A 616 4.35 -19.04 6.97
CA PHE A 616 4.93 -18.14 5.95
C PHE A 616 4.79 -18.65 4.49
N LYS A 617 3.74 -19.42 4.17
CA LYS A 617 3.58 -20.01 2.83
C LYS A 617 3.62 -18.99 1.69
N GLU A 618 2.85 -17.91 1.79
CA GLU A 618 2.70 -16.94 0.69
C GLU A 618 4.00 -16.16 0.44
N GLU A 619 4.79 -16.01 1.50
CA GLU A 619 6.09 -15.37 1.57
C GLU A 619 7.17 -16.26 0.93
N CYS A 620 7.14 -17.56 1.22
CA CYS A 620 8.08 -18.54 0.68
C CYS A 620 7.79 -18.95 -0.77
N GLU A 621 6.54 -18.81 -1.23
CA GLU A 621 6.03 -19.47 -2.44
C GLU A 621 6.84 -19.18 -3.72
N MET A 622 7.25 -17.93 -3.98
CA MET A 622 8.07 -17.63 -5.18
C MET A 622 9.47 -18.22 -5.09
N CYS A 623 10.13 -18.13 -3.92
CA CYS A 623 11.43 -18.74 -3.67
C CYS A 623 11.37 -20.28 -3.79
N TYR A 624 10.30 -20.91 -3.29
CA TYR A 624 10.05 -22.36 -3.43
C TYR A 624 9.79 -22.76 -4.89
N VAL A 625 8.92 -22.05 -5.62
CA VAL A 625 8.63 -22.34 -7.04
C VAL A 625 9.89 -22.21 -7.89
N LYS A 626 10.72 -21.19 -7.62
CA LYS A 626 12.01 -20.96 -8.28
C LYS A 626 13.01 -22.08 -7.98
N ALA A 627 13.17 -22.47 -6.72
CA ALA A 627 13.98 -23.63 -6.33
C ALA A 627 13.48 -24.95 -6.94
N LYS A 628 12.15 -25.13 -7.08
CA LYS A 628 11.57 -26.33 -7.70
C LYS A 628 11.74 -26.35 -9.23
N LYS A 629 11.69 -25.18 -9.89
CA LYS A 629 12.08 -25.01 -11.30
C LYS A 629 13.56 -25.35 -11.50
N ASN A 630 14.43 -24.95 -10.56
CA ASN A 630 15.85 -25.28 -10.54
C ASN A 630 16.08 -26.80 -10.38
N LEU A 631 15.44 -27.43 -9.40
CA LEU A 631 15.55 -28.88 -9.14
C LEU A 631 15.14 -29.71 -10.37
N LYS A 632 14.09 -29.29 -11.08
CA LYS A 632 13.66 -29.94 -12.33
C LYS A 632 14.67 -29.79 -13.47
N LYS A 633 15.48 -28.71 -13.52
CA LYS A 633 16.58 -28.58 -14.50
C LYS A 633 17.72 -29.55 -14.20
N GLU A 634 18.09 -29.70 -12.92
CA GLU A 634 19.23 -30.54 -12.50
C GLU A 634 18.90 -32.04 -12.52
N VAL A 635 17.67 -32.44 -12.17
CA VAL A 635 17.23 -33.85 -12.08
C VAL A 635 16.56 -34.34 -13.38
N GLY A 636 15.91 -33.45 -14.13
CA GLY A 636 15.21 -33.76 -15.39
C GLY A 636 13.85 -34.46 -15.22
N ASP A 637 13.83 -35.63 -14.58
CA ASP A 637 12.62 -36.47 -14.44
C ASP A 637 11.75 -36.05 -13.23
N ASP A 638 10.47 -35.78 -13.48
CA ASP A 638 9.49 -35.47 -12.44
C ASP A 638 9.32 -36.59 -11.41
N GLN A 639 9.53 -37.86 -11.77
CA GLN A 639 9.43 -38.95 -10.78
C GLN A 639 10.57 -38.85 -9.76
N ASN A 640 11.82 -38.79 -10.22
CA ASN A 640 13.00 -38.67 -9.37
C ASN A 640 12.95 -37.39 -8.50
N VAL A 641 12.49 -36.26 -9.07
CA VAL A 641 12.27 -35.00 -8.34
C VAL A 641 11.34 -35.18 -7.13
N ASN A 642 10.29 -35.98 -7.26
CA ASN A 642 9.37 -36.24 -6.16
C ASN A 642 9.93 -37.26 -5.16
N GLU A 643 10.58 -38.34 -5.63
CA GLU A 643 11.18 -39.35 -4.75
C GLU A 643 12.27 -38.76 -3.83
N ASP A 644 13.18 -37.93 -4.37
CA ASP A 644 14.23 -37.28 -3.57
C ASP A 644 13.68 -36.20 -2.63
N LEU A 645 12.60 -35.51 -3.03
CA LEU A 645 11.94 -34.53 -2.17
C LEU A 645 11.22 -35.18 -0.98
N GLU A 646 10.57 -36.32 -1.16
CA GLU A 646 9.92 -37.04 -0.04
C GLU A 646 10.95 -37.66 0.93
N LYS A 647 12.09 -38.19 0.44
CA LYS A 647 13.23 -38.59 1.30
C LYS A 647 13.70 -37.42 2.18
N ALA A 648 13.87 -36.23 1.58
CA ALA A 648 14.29 -35.03 2.29
C ALA A 648 13.23 -34.53 3.30
N LYS A 649 11.93 -34.59 2.96
CA LYS A 649 10.83 -34.25 3.88
C LYS A 649 10.78 -35.18 5.10
N GLU A 650 10.93 -36.49 4.90
CA GLU A 650 11.01 -37.44 6.01
C GLU A 650 12.17 -37.11 6.96
N TRP A 651 13.32 -36.75 6.41
CA TRP A 651 14.51 -36.40 7.19
C TRP A 651 14.34 -35.07 7.94
N VAL A 652 13.90 -34.01 7.25
CA VAL A 652 13.65 -32.68 7.85
C VAL A 652 12.60 -32.76 8.95
N LYS A 653 11.56 -33.60 8.78
CA LYS A 653 10.55 -33.82 9.82
C LYS A 653 11.16 -34.44 11.08
N LYS A 654 11.97 -35.50 10.95
CA LYS A 654 12.67 -36.15 12.08
C LYS A 654 13.58 -35.13 12.79
N TRP A 655 14.40 -34.41 12.03
CA TRP A 655 15.31 -33.37 12.53
C TRP A 655 14.61 -32.20 13.26
N ALA A 656 13.35 -31.89 12.93
CA ALA A 656 12.57 -30.82 13.55
C ALA A 656 11.65 -31.27 14.72
N ASP A 657 11.61 -32.57 15.00
CA ASP A 657 10.99 -33.17 16.18
C ASP A 657 12.05 -33.66 17.21
N GLU A 658 13.30 -33.85 16.78
CA GLU A 658 14.54 -33.81 17.60
C GLU A 658 14.83 -32.40 18.16
#